data_AF-A0A926G6A0-F1
#
_entry.id   AF-A0A926G6A0-F1
#
_cell.length_a   1.000
_cell.length_b   1.000
_cell.length_c   1.000
_cell.angle_alpha   90.00
_cell.angle_beta   90.00
_cell.angle_gamma   90.00
#
_symmetry.space_group_name_H-M   'P 1'
#
loop_
_entity.id
_entity.type
_entity.pdbx_description
1 polymer ?
#
loop_
_entity_poly.entity_id
_entity_poly.type
_entity_poly.pdbx_seq_one_letter_code
_entity_poly.pdbx_strand_id
1 'polypeptide(L)'
;MIRFGYPVVATLTLMGANAAFAQTQDVVTVDGRILSSDGSRVLYVPTSNPNDLRIRLGSGQDQVVVANAPYTPAYGYLTPSGAVFAADVASQLMRDLFTYNGATPQLVSYLNSSNSLISKGNYSVFSGNMENNTGYDNVYLMNNSTGQVIMAPGDNGNQYLDVTPQGVIAYWSGGNKEKNYNIMTFDGVTARAITNTVGVVRNFYPLTDGVNFLFSRTVGEGSPSLILSDGTTETVLRTSTDTALNPGGDYQINAGWVAYRQTNGTLMLRSPAGVTTTIGASWKILSVSENGEIAYTIGTETFLRRAGGEIFDIGTYSSAFNVGSDWYFYAGGRLVRYLDGQLVALDAAFASNGNPYVAAAGATLYGVSDITVPRAIAFSGQTTLDTHQFNVTLSGALSGAGSLDVSGGGTLTLLRANSYTGGTSIAGATLIGNTASLQGMIANAGTLVFDQSVNGTFQGILSGNGTMRKVGAGTLTLAGAQPFAGTVVLDSGGLRLQALDTPAAFQLNGGALSGTGRIGALTAVGGTIRPGAPGTVITSTGPVTLGVGAVYVADLASGGPATQLATLESATLNGSRLVLSYVAGRYRLGDSWTILTAGGGVSGTFGTVDAPTFGLLSPSVGYGPLAVTVQLVLNRQAFVAIAATPNQAQAASAAAQLPVTSRLLGELVTLPADGIRPVLTSLSGDIHASTVATIADAAAFADGAVMDRLRERNGTIWGSAGARRATTRGFGDVAGNRTNGRNFIAGADQQLLPGLSAGVAGWYGDADTTGWSGKLDYTQAGVGLYAGADYGALTLRVMASRTWYDMHTDRRVSFNADTNFSERLTGQSGATSNEFALETGIDNSVGPVTITPFAGVRYQKLDFDSLQEAGGESALLAKRKSSSRTLGRTGLDGKLEARGPLPASIRVSAAWEHALSRLDAGREMTWPAAGGAEFAVLGIQAPKDVFDGSVSTEVAVSNWRLGATARYTTGSNFDAVSARLTASLDL
;
A
#
# COMPACT_ATOMS: atom_id res chain seq x y z
N MET A 1 36.25 -20.91 38.01
CA MET A 1 35.11 -21.40 38.80
C MET A 1 33.86 -21.22 37.95
N ILE A 2 32.90 -22.12 37.74
CA ILE A 2 32.66 -23.57 38.00
C ILE A 2 31.67 -23.99 36.88
N ARG A 3 31.71 -25.10 36.12
CA ARG A 3 32.49 -26.37 36.12
C ARG A 3 32.03 -27.53 37.04
N PHE A 4 30.75 -27.90 36.96
CA PHE A 4 30.23 -29.25 37.27
C PHE A 4 29.36 -29.74 36.08
N GLY A 5 29.17 -31.05 35.84
CA GLY A 5 29.80 -32.21 36.49
C GLY A 5 28.96 -33.49 36.48
N TYR A 6 29.04 -34.28 35.39
CA TYR A 6 28.71 -35.72 35.34
C TYR A 6 29.60 -36.53 36.33
N PRO A 7 29.30 -37.79 36.75
CA PRO A 7 28.66 -38.93 36.03
C PRO A 7 27.40 -39.47 36.79
N VAL A 8 26.81 -40.68 36.63
CA VAL A 8 27.25 -42.03 36.17
C VAL A 8 26.15 -42.78 35.38
N VAL A 9 26.59 -43.79 34.63
CA VAL A 9 25.93 -44.75 33.73
C VAL A 9 25.01 -45.78 34.43
N ALA A 10 23.94 -46.18 33.75
CA ALA A 10 23.45 -47.56 33.70
C ALA A 10 22.88 -47.84 32.28
N THR A 11 23.11 -49.04 31.73
CA THR A 11 22.85 -49.35 30.31
C THR A 11 21.60 -50.21 30.12
N LEU A 12 20.78 -49.93 29.10
CA LEU A 12 20.07 -51.00 28.39
C LEU A 12 19.98 -50.70 26.89
N THR A 13 20.55 -51.60 26.09
CA THR A 13 20.49 -51.54 24.62
C THR A 13 19.17 -52.10 24.14
N LEU A 14 18.42 -51.34 23.34
CA LEU A 14 17.39 -51.90 22.46
C LEU A 14 17.39 -51.14 21.13
N MET A 15 17.81 -51.82 20.07
CA MET A 15 17.70 -51.32 18.70
C MET A 15 16.23 -51.43 18.26
N GLY A 16 15.47 -50.34 18.43
CA GLY A 16 14.17 -50.16 17.77
C GLY A 16 14.37 -49.41 16.47
N ALA A 17 14.39 -50.11 15.34
CA ALA A 17 14.33 -49.46 14.04
C ALA A 17 12.87 -49.06 13.79
N ASN A 18 12.54 -47.78 14.01
CA ASN A 18 11.25 -47.23 13.62
C ASN A 18 11.22 -47.19 12.08
N ALA A 19 10.58 -48.20 11.48
CA ALA A 19 10.39 -48.30 10.04
C ALA A 19 9.63 -47.09 9.49
N ALA A 20 9.90 -46.74 8.23
CA ALA A 20 9.15 -45.69 7.55
C ALA A 20 7.70 -46.13 7.35
N PHE A 21 6.76 -45.49 8.05
CA PHE A 21 5.32 -45.64 7.79
C PHE A 21 5.02 -45.18 6.35
N ALA A 22 4.72 -46.13 5.48
CA ALA A 22 4.42 -45.89 4.08
C ALA A 22 2.90 -45.90 3.88
N GLN A 23 2.36 -44.74 3.50
CA GLN A 23 0.94 -44.57 3.24
C GLN A 23 0.58 -44.78 1.76
N THR A 24 -0.72 -44.91 1.53
CA THR A 24 -1.30 -45.68 0.41
C THR A 24 -2.34 -44.87 -0.36
N GLN A 25 -2.50 -45.14 -1.65
CA GLN A 25 -3.52 -44.52 -2.50
C GLN A 25 -4.85 -45.28 -2.44
N ASP A 26 -5.96 -44.57 -2.28
CA ASP A 26 -7.29 -45.16 -2.48
C ASP A 26 -7.53 -45.43 -3.96
N VAL A 27 -7.76 -46.70 -4.32
CA VAL A 27 -8.06 -47.10 -5.71
C VAL A 27 -9.56 -47.00 -5.96
N VAL A 28 -10.33 -47.56 -5.02
CA VAL A 28 -11.79 -47.66 -5.09
C VAL A 28 -12.34 -47.58 -3.67
N THR A 29 -13.27 -46.67 -3.43
CA THR A 29 -14.10 -46.65 -2.22
C THR A 29 -15.51 -47.08 -2.59
N VAL A 30 -16.11 -47.98 -1.81
CA VAL A 30 -17.52 -48.38 -1.95
C VAL A 30 -18.27 -48.25 -0.63
N ASP A 31 -19.54 -47.87 -0.68
CA ASP A 31 -20.48 -47.98 0.44
C ASP A 31 -20.88 -49.45 0.60
N GLY A 32 -20.03 -50.30 1.21
CA GLY A 32 -20.43 -51.67 1.52
C GLY A 32 -19.32 -52.69 1.80
N ARG A 33 -19.76 -53.95 1.92
CA ARG A 33 -18.91 -55.12 2.14
C ARG A 33 -18.34 -55.61 0.80
N ILE A 34 -17.04 -55.40 0.59
CA ILE A 34 -16.32 -55.99 -0.55
C ILE A 34 -16.28 -57.51 -0.39
N LEU A 35 -16.52 -58.23 -1.49
CA LEU A 35 -16.41 -59.69 -1.58
C LEU A 35 -15.16 -60.10 -2.35
N SER A 36 -14.80 -59.37 -3.41
CA SER A 36 -13.66 -59.70 -4.28
C SER A 36 -13.19 -58.47 -5.08
N SER A 37 -11.92 -58.46 -5.51
CA SER A 37 -11.36 -57.45 -6.40
C SER A 37 -10.27 -58.08 -7.29
N ASP A 38 -10.03 -57.48 -8.46
CA ASP A 38 -8.92 -57.79 -9.37
C ASP A 38 -7.94 -56.61 -9.53
N GLY A 39 -8.01 -55.62 -8.65
CA GLY A 39 -7.25 -54.36 -8.70
C GLY A 39 -7.85 -53.29 -9.63
N SER A 40 -8.66 -53.68 -10.62
CA SER A 40 -9.34 -52.76 -11.57
C SER A 40 -10.86 -52.64 -11.32
N ARG A 41 -11.44 -53.66 -10.70
CA ARG A 41 -12.87 -53.80 -10.37
C ARG A 41 -13.03 -54.28 -8.92
N VAL A 42 -14.18 -53.99 -8.32
CA VAL A 42 -14.53 -54.39 -6.94
C VAL A 42 -15.96 -54.93 -6.93
N LEU A 43 -16.14 -56.19 -6.57
CA LEU A 43 -17.43 -56.82 -6.29
C LEU A 43 -17.81 -56.56 -4.83
N TYR A 44 -18.97 -55.95 -4.58
CA TYR A 44 -19.42 -55.60 -3.22
C TYR A 44 -20.94 -55.69 -3.04
N VAL A 45 -21.35 -55.88 -1.78
CA VAL A 45 -22.74 -55.79 -1.31
C VAL A 45 -22.92 -54.42 -0.64
N PRO A 46 -23.79 -53.53 -1.13
CA PRO A 46 -23.94 -52.19 -0.58
C PRO A 46 -24.44 -52.17 0.87
N THR A 47 -23.92 -51.27 1.71
CA THR A 47 -24.47 -51.04 3.06
C THR A 47 -25.87 -50.45 3.01
N SER A 48 -26.17 -49.71 1.95
CA SER A 48 -27.48 -49.14 1.63
C SER A 48 -28.54 -50.17 1.17
N ASN A 49 -28.15 -51.36 0.69
CA ASN A 49 -29.08 -52.47 0.41
C ASN A 49 -28.35 -53.83 0.46
N PRO A 50 -28.55 -54.67 1.49
CA PRO A 50 -27.87 -55.96 1.61
C PRO A 50 -28.34 -57.03 0.59
N ASN A 51 -29.43 -56.77 -0.15
CA ASN A 51 -29.92 -57.65 -1.23
C ASN A 51 -29.51 -57.16 -2.63
N ASP A 52 -28.66 -56.14 -2.73
CA ASP A 52 -27.98 -55.75 -3.97
C ASP A 52 -26.59 -56.42 -4.04
N LEU A 53 -26.13 -56.68 -5.26
CA LEU A 53 -24.74 -57.04 -5.56
C LEU A 53 -24.26 -56.18 -6.72
N ARG A 54 -23.08 -55.57 -6.59
CA ARG A 54 -22.57 -54.57 -7.55
C ARG A 54 -21.09 -54.77 -7.85
N ILE A 55 -20.68 -54.39 -9.07
CA ILE A 55 -19.28 -54.29 -9.49
C ILE A 55 -18.95 -52.82 -9.72
N ARG A 56 -18.12 -52.23 -8.85
CA ARG A 56 -17.54 -50.90 -9.04
C ARG A 56 -16.33 -51.01 -9.96
N LEU A 57 -16.29 -50.19 -11.02
CA LEU A 57 -15.14 -50.04 -11.90
C LEU A 57 -14.19 -48.97 -11.36
N GLY A 58 -12.89 -49.06 -11.65
CA GLY A 58 -11.89 -48.03 -11.33
C GLY A 58 -12.17 -46.65 -11.96
N SER A 59 -13.06 -46.56 -12.95
CA SER A 59 -13.58 -45.30 -13.50
C SER A 59 -14.63 -44.62 -12.61
N GLY A 60 -15.01 -45.22 -11.48
CA GLY A 60 -16.01 -44.69 -10.55
C GLY A 60 -17.47 -44.98 -10.93
N GLN A 61 -17.73 -45.87 -11.89
CA GLN A 61 -19.09 -46.33 -12.22
C GLN A 61 -19.43 -47.68 -11.57
N ASP A 62 -20.69 -47.86 -11.20
CA ASP A 62 -21.24 -49.11 -10.69
C ASP A 62 -22.02 -49.87 -11.76
N GLN A 63 -21.73 -51.16 -11.90
CA GLN A 63 -22.56 -52.13 -12.61
C GLN A 63 -23.39 -52.92 -11.59
N VAL A 64 -24.68 -53.05 -11.83
CA VAL A 64 -25.58 -53.87 -11.00
C VAL A 64 -25.49 -55.33 -11.46
N VAL A 65 -25.05 -56.22 -10.57
CA VAL A 65 -25.04 -57.68 -10.78
C VAL A 65 -26.41 -58.27 -10.46
N VAL A 66 -26.96 -57.88 -9.30
CA VAL A 66 -28.35 -58.12 -8.91
C VAL A 66 -28.85 -56.90 -8.14
N ALA A 67 -30.11 -56.51 -8.35
CA ALA A 67 -30.79 -55.50 -7.55
C ALA A 67 -32.04 -56.10 -6.90
N ASN A 68 -32.24 -55.82 -5.61
CA ASN A 68 -33.37 -56.34 -4.82
C ASN A 68 -33.58 -57.85 -5.01
N ALA A 69 -32.52 -58.63 -4.88
CA ALA A 69 -32.58 -60.08 -5.03
C ALA A 69 -33.55 -60.73 -4.01
N PRO A 70 -34.27 -61.81 -4.38
CA PRO A 70 -35.09 -62.59 -3.45
C PRO A 70 -34.26 -63.49 -2.52
N TYR A 71 -32.94 -63.32 -2.52
CA TYR A 71 -31.92 -64.05 -1.79
C TYR A 71 -30.80 -63.07 -1.40
N THR A 72 -30.11 -63.29 -0.28
CA THR A 72 -29.09 -62.35 0.21
C THR A 72 -27.70 -62.79 -0.24
N PRO A 73 -26.92 -61.99 -1.01
CA PRO A 73 -25.58 -62.36 -1.48
C PRO A 73 -24.59 -62.61 -0.34
N ALA A 74 -24.14 -63.85 -0.19
CA ALA A 74 -23.35 -64.31 0.94
C ALA A 74 -21.85 -64.03 0.75
N TYR A 75 -21.30 -64.47 -0.38
CA TYR A 75 -19.92 -64.25 -0.83
C TYR A 75 -19.83 -64.46 -2.35
N GLY A 76 -18.73 -64.05 -2.98
CA GLY A 76 -18.51 -64.24 -4.41
C GLY A 76 -17.18 -63.68 -4.89
N TYR A 77 -16.79 -64.11 -6.09
CA TYR A 77 -15.53 -63.77 -6.74
C TYR A 77 -15.77 -63.05 -8.07
N LEU A 78 -14.90 -62.10 -8.39
CA LEU A 78 -14.82 -61.59 -9.77
C LEU A 78 -14.24 -62.66 -10.70
N THR A 79 -14.74 -62.68 -11.93
CA THR A 79 -14.16 -63.44 -13.04
C THR A 79 -13.82 -62.46 -14.16
N PRO A 80 -12.94 -62.80 -15.13
CA PRO A 80 -12.65 -61.92 -16.25
C PRO A 80 -13.91 -61.46 -17.01
N SER A 81 -14.92 -62.33 -17.13
CA SER A 81 -16.22 -62.05 -17.76
C SER A 81 -17.26 -61.36 -16.86
N GLY A 82 -17.10 -61.37 -15.53
CA GLY A 82 -18.09 -60.83 -14.60
C GLY A 82 -17.87 -61.30 -13.15
N ALA A 83 -18.75 -62.13 -12.63
CA ALA A 83 -18.68 -62.66 -11.26
C ALA A 83 -19.32 -64.04 -11.11
N VAL A 84 -18.90 -64.77 -10.07
CA VAL A 84 -19.54 -66.01 -9.57
C VAL A 84 -19.78 -65.85 -8.08
N PHE A 85 -21.01 -66.01 -7.62
CA PHE A 85 -21.42 -65.68 -6.24
C PHE A 85 -22.43 -66.68 -5.68
N ALA A 86 -22.41 -66.86 -4.37
CA ALA A 86 -23.40 -67.67 -3.65
C ALA A 86 -24.35 -66.76 -2.86
N ALA A 87 -25.62 -67.15 -2.77
CA ALA A 87 -26.63 -66.42 -2.00
C ALA A 87 -27.40 -67.31 -1.01
N ASP A 88 -27.78 -66.71 0.12
CA ASP A 88 -28.66 -67.32 1.12
C ASP A 88 -30.12 -67.22 0.66
N VAL A 89 -30.80 -68.37 0.54
CA VAL A 89 -32.23 -68.46 0.27
C VAL A 89 -32.94 -68.83 1.57
N ALA A 90 -33.86 -67.98 2.05
CA ALA A 90 -34.44 -68.07 3.40
C ALA A 90 -35.28 -69.32 3.72
N SER A 91 -35.38 -70.28 2.79
CA SER A 91 -36.17 -71.52 2.90
C SER A 91 -35.35 -72.80 2.67
N GLN A 92 -34.04 -72.72 2.48
CA GLN A 92 -33.18 -73.87 2.15
C GLN A 92 -32.06 -74.12 3.17
N LEU A 93 -31.54 -75.35 3.20
CA LEU A 93 -30.35 -75.75 3.96
C LEU A 93 -29.03 -75.57 3.17
N MET A 94 -29.12 -75.17 1.90
CA MET A 94 -28.02 -74.97 0.97
C MET A 94 -28.07 -73.55 0.38
N ARG A 95 -26.97 -73.10 -0.22
CA ARG A 95 -26.86 -71.78 -0.88
C ARG A 95 -26.90 -71.92 -2.39
N ASP A 96 -27.68 -71.08 -3.06
CA ASP A 96 -27.72 -71.05 -4.53
C ASP A 96 -26.41 -70.44 -5.08
N LEU A 97 -25.71 -71.16 -5.96
CA LEU A 97 -24.55 -70.66 -6.72
C LEU A 97 -25.01 -70.04 -8.03
N PHE A 98 -24.67 -68.77 -8.25
CA PHE A 98 -24.97 -68.03 -9.48
C PHE A 98 -23.71 -67.62 -10.25
N THR A 99 -23.86 -67.50 -11.56
CA THR A 99 -22.90 -66.86 -12.47
C THR A 99 -23.48 -65.59 -13.08
N TYR A 100 -22.62 -64.62 -13.35
CA TYR A 100 -22.95 -63.36 -14.02
C TYR A 100 -21.84 -62.99 -15.00
N ASN A 101 -22.21 -62.63 -16.23
CA ASN A 101 -21.32 -62.28 -17.33
C ASN A 101 -21.74 -60.98 -18.05
N GLY A 102 -22.45 -60.10 -17.34
CA GLY A 102 -23.09 -58.90 -17.91
C GLY A 102 -24.57 -59.06 -18.29
N ALA A 103 -25.09 -60.30 -18.30
CA ALA A 103 -26.51 -60.60 -18.45
C ALA A 103 -27.18 -60.92 -17.10
N THR A 104 -28.47 -61.30 -17.09
CA THR A 104 -29.17 -61.73 -15.87
C THR A 104 -28.46 -62.95 -15.22
N PRO A 105 -28.32 -62.99 -13.88
CA PRO A 105 -27.66 -64.10 -13.20
C PRO A 105 -28.27 -65.47 -13.50
N GLN A 106 -27.42 -66.48 -13.69
CA GLN A 106 -27.82 -67.86 -13.99
C GLN A 106 -27.44 -68.79 -12.84
N LEU A 107 -28.40 -69.60 -12.37
CA LEU A 107 -28.19 -70.62 -11.33
C LEU A 107 -27.34 -71.78 -11.87
N VAL A 108 -26.42 -72.30 -11.05
CA VAL A 108 -25.40 -73.28 -11.43
C VAL A 108 -25.51 -74.57 -10.60
N SER A 109 -25.63 -74.44 -9.28
CA SER A 109 -25.57 -75.55 -8.32
C SER A 109 -26.05 -75.08 -6.93
N TYR A 110 -26.26 -76.00 -6.00
CA TYR A 110 -26.64 -75.76 -4.61
C TYR A 110 -25.47 -76.14 -3.70
N LEU A 111 -24.86 -75.16 -3.02
CA LEU A 111 -23.68 -75.32 -2.17
C LEU A 111 -24.04 -75.77 -0.75
N ASN A 112 -23.25 -76.70 -0.23
CA ASN A 112 -23.39 -77.31 1.09
C ASN A 112 -22.73 -76.51 2.24
N SER A 113 -21.79 -75.61 1.96
CA SER A 113 -21.03 -74.87 2.99
C SER A 113 -20.47 -73.54 2.45
N SER A 114 -19.97 -72.68 3.35
CA SER A 114 -19.33 -71.42 2.97
C SER A 114 -17.96 -71.58 2.33
N ASN A 115 -17.29 -72.69 2.59
CA ASN A 115 -15.92 -72.94 2.15
C ASN A 115 -15.88 -73.80 0.87
N SER A 116 -17.03 -73.87 0.18
CA SER A 116 -17.30 -74.71 -0.97
C SER A 116 -17.28 -73.95 -2.30
N LEU A 117 -16.65 -72.78 -2.36
CA LEU A 117 -16.42 -72.01 -3.59
C LEU A 117 -15.10 -71.23 -3.49
N ILE A 118 -14.18 -71.48 -4.41
CA ILE A 118 -13.00 -70.64 -4.69
C ILE A 118 -12.99 -70.34 -6.19
N SER A 119 -12.61 -69.13 -6.58
CA SER A 119 -12.37 -68.78 -7.98
C SER A 119 -11.01 -68.10 -8.14
N LYS A 120 -10.23 -68.51 -9.15
CA LYS A 120 -8.99 -67.84 -9.57
C LYS A 120 -8.99 -67.73 -11.09
N GLY A 121 -8.94 -66.50 -11.60
CA GLY A 121 -8.96 -66.23 -13.05
C GLY A 121 -10.24 -66.76 -13.73
N ASN A 122 -10.08 -67.54 -14.80
CA ASN A 122 -11.19 -68.09 -15.57
C ASN A 122 -11.82 -69.36 -14.96
N TYR A 123 -11.36 -69.85 -13.82
CA TYR A 123 -11.84 -71.10 -13.24
C TYR A 123 -12.34 -70.95 -11.81
N SER A 124 -13.46 -71.63 -11.52
CA SER A 124 -13.99 -71.81 -10.17
C SER A 124 -13.95 -73.29 -9.81
N VAL A 125 -13.63 -73.60 -8.56
CA VAL A 125 -13.91 -74.92 -7.97
C VAL A 125 -15.01 -74.75 -6.92
N PHE A 126 -15.97 -75.67 -6.89
CA PHE A 126 -16.99 -75.69 -5.87
C PHE A 126 -17.39 -77.10 -5.43
N SER A 127 -17.99 -77.21 -4.24
CA SER A 127 -18.68 -78.42 -3.80
C SER A 127 -20.16 -78.14 -3.55
N GLY A 128 -21.00 -79.06 -4.00
CA GLY A 128 -22.44 -78.92 -3.90
C GLY A 128 -23.16 -80.07 -4.61
N ASN A 129 -24.43 -79.82 -4.90
CA ASN A 129 -25.31 -80.74 -5.63
C ASN A 129 -25.91 -80.02 -6.85
N MET A 130 -26.22 -80.77 -7.92
CA MET A 130 -26.97 -80.28 -9.07
C MET A 130 -28.48 -80.53 -8.94
N GLU A 131 -28.91 -81.46 -8.08
CA GLU A 131 -30.29 -81.94 -7.96
C GLU A 131 -31.05 -81.40 -6.73
N ASN A 132 -30.47 -80.46 -5.97
CA ASN A 132 -31.02 -79.92 -4.70
C ASN A 132 -31.50 -81.00 -3.71
N ASN A 133 -30.64 -81.98 -3.40
CA ASN A 133 -30.89 -82.98 -2.37
C ASN A 133 -29.73 -83.08 -1.36
N THR A 134 -29.99 -83.65 -0.18
CA THR A 134 -29.02 -83.77 0.92
C THR A 134 -28.10 -85.00 0.81
N GLY A 135 -27.85 -85.49 -0.41
CA GLY A 135 -26.93 -86.59 -0.71
C GLY A 135 -25.46 -86.18 -0.69
N TYR A 136 -24.59 -87.16 -0.96
CA TYR A 136 -23.13 -86.99 -0.86
C TYR A 136 -22.57 -85.88 -1.75
N ASP A 137 -21.52 -85.24 -1.23
CA ASP A 137 -20.96 -84.02 -1.80
C ASP A 137 -20.06 -84.29 -3.00
N ASN A 138 -20.42 -83.72 -4.16
CA ASN A 138 -19.54 -83.71 -5.32
C ASN A 138 -18.66 -82.46 -5.34
N VAL A 139 -17.49 -82.55 -5.97
CA VAL A 139 -16.64 -81.41 -6.32
C VAL A 139 -16.71 -81.19 -7.82
N TYR A 140 -16.81 -79.93 -8.23
CA TYR A 140 -16.91 -79.52 -9.62
C TYR A 140 -15.87 -78.46 -9.96
N LEU A 141 -15.25 -78.60 -11.12
CA LEU A 141 -14.48 -77.56 -11.80
C LEU A 141 -15.39 -76.87 -12.81
N MET A 142 -15.48 -75.55 -12.74
CA MET A 142 -16.20 -74.72 -13.70
C MET A 142 -15.25 -73.79 -14.44
N ASN A 143 -15.39 -73.72 -15.77
CA ASN A 143 -14.80 -72.68 -16.59
C ASN A 143 -15.78 -71.51 -16.71
N ASN A 144 -15.45 -70.39 -16.06
CA ASN A 144 -16.25 -69.17 -15.97
C ASN A 144 -16.39 -68.42 -17.32
N SER A 145 -15.60 -68.79 -18.34
CA SER A 145 -15.65 -68.18 -19.67
C SER A 145 -16.55 -68.94 -20.65
N THR A 146 -16.71 -70.26 -20.47
CA THR A 146 -17.57 -71.11 -21.32
C THR A 146 -18.87 -71.55 -20.65
N GLY A 147 -18.98 -71.40 -19.33
CA GLY A 147 -20.08 -71.94 -18.53
C GLY A 147 -20.00 -73.46 -18.30
N GLN A 148 -18.95 -74.12 -18.80
CA GLN A 148 -18.79 -75.57 -18.68
C GLN A 148 -18.47 -75.98 -17.24
N VAL A 149 -19.24 -76.91 -16.69
CA VAL A 149 -19.04 -77.52 -15.37
C VAL A 149 -18.68 -79.01 -15.55
N ILE A 150 -17.61 -79.46 -14.89
CA ILE A 150 -17.09 -80.82 -14.96
C ILE A 150 -16.93 -81.37 -13.53
N MET A 151 -17.47 -82.55 -13.27
CA MET A 151 -17.39 -83.22 -11.97
C MET A 151 -16.01 -83.87 -11.77
N ALA A 152 -15.39 -83.66 -10.62
CA ALA A 152 -14.14 -84.31 -10.24
C ALA A 152 -14.41 -85.77 -9.81
N PRO A 153 -13.61 -86.76 -10.27
CA PRO A 153 -13.89 -88.17 -10.00
C PRO A 153 -13.38 -88.62 -8.62
N GLY A 154 -14.28 -89.14 -7.79
CA GLY A 154 -13.97 -89.76 -6.49
C GLY A 154 -15.07 -89.56 -5.45
N ASP A 155 -14.93 -90.20 -4.28
CA ASP A 155 -15.69 -89.82 -3.08
C ASP A 155 -15.12 -88.49 -2.58
N ASN A 156 -15.78 -87.36 -2.86
CA ASN A 156 -15.15 -86.04 -2.74
C ASN A 156 -15.41 -85.34 -1.39
N GLY A 157 -14.51 -84.44 -1.02
CA GLY A 157 -14.64 -83.57 0.14
C GLY A 157 -15.34 -82.24 -0.13
N ASN A 158 -16.07 -81.73 0.86
CA ASN A 158 -16.90 -80.53 0.73
C ASN A 158 -16.30 -79.22 1.27
N GLN A 159 -15.05 -79.23 1.76
CA GLN A 159 -14.45 -78.08 2.44
C GLN A 159 -12.96 -77.93 2.10
N TYR A 160 -12.52 -76.67 1.99
CA TYR A 160 -11.14 -76.25 1.74
C TYR A 160 -10.57 -76.82 0.44
N LEU A 161 -11.32 -76.56 -0.65
CA LEU A 161 -10.90 -76.77 -2.03
C LEU A 161 -9.97 -75.62 -2.46
N ASP A 162 -9.14 -75.83 -3.48
CA ASP A 162 -8.43 -74.74 -4.14
C ASP A 162 -8.37 -74.94 -5.67
N VAL A 163 -8.19 -73.85 -6.43
CA VAL A 163 -8.10 -73.84 -7.90
C VAL A 163 -7.00 -72.89 -8.36
N THR A 164 -6.38 -73.20 -9.48
CA THR A 164 -5.36 -72.35 -10.13
C THR A 164 -5.97 -71.51 -11.26
N PRO A 165 -5.35 -70.37 -11.64
CA PRO A 165 -5.74 -69.62 -12.85
C PRO A 165 -5.76 -70.44 -14.15
N GLN A 166 -5.08 -71.59 -14.17
CA GLN A 166 -4.99 -72.54 -15.28
C GLN A 166 -6.07 -73.63 -15.25
N GLY A 167 -6.86 -73.74 -14.18
CA GLY A 167 -7.96 -74.71 -14.06
C GLY A 167 -7.60 -76.03 -13.38
N VAL A 168 -6.36 -76.20 -12.91
CA VAL A 168 -6.02 -77.32 -12.02
C VAL A 168 -6.66 -77.06 -10.66
N ILE A 169 -7.50 -77.99 -10.19
CA ILE A 169 -8.07 -77.98 -8.83
C ILE A 169 -7.28 -78.90 -7.91
N ALA A 170 -7.22 -78.54 -6.63
CA ALA A 170 -6.77 -79.40 -5.54
C ALA A 170 -7.92 -79.63 -4.56
N TYR A 171 -8.24 -80.89 -4.30
CA TYR A 171 -9.29 -81.33 -3.39
C TYR A 171 -8.82 -82.56 -2.61
N TRP A 172 -9.55 -82.94 -1.56
CA TRP A 172 -9.36 -84.23 -0.91
C TRP A 172 -10.46 -85.21 -1.32
N SER A 173 -10.10 -86.49 -1.44
CA SER A 173 -11.04 -87.59 -1.69
C SER A 173 -10.86 -88.73 -0.69
N GLY A 174 -11.96 -89.34 -0.26
CA GLY A 174 -11.99 -90.57 0.52
C GLY A 174 -13.34 -90.78 1.26
N GLY A 175 -13.92 -91.97 1.12
CA GLY A 175 -15.24 -92.30 1.67
C GLY A 175 -15.30 -92.44 3.20
N ASN A 176 -16.50 -92.22 3.75
CA ASN A 176 -16.80 -92.04 5.18
C ASN A 176 -16.62 -93.31 6.08
N LYS A 177 -15.95 -94.37 5.60
CA LYS A 177 -15.79 -95.65 6.32
C LYS A 177 -14.36 -96.00 6.73
N GLU A 178 -13.34 -95.57 6.00
CA GLU A 178 -11.94 -95.94 6.31
C GLU A 178 -11.01 -94.77 6.64
N LYS A 179 -11.38 -93.53 6.30
CA LYS A 179 -10.57 -92.31 6.57
C LYS A 179 -9.17 -92.37 5.90
N ASN A 180 -9.07 -93.02 4.76
CA ASN A 180 -7.92 -92.98 3.86
C ASN A 180 -8.07 -91.77 2.90
N TYR A 181 -8.03 -90.54 3.40
CA TYR A 181 -8.12 -89.37 2.50
C TYR A 181 -6.81 -89.16 1.74
N ASN A 182 -6.90 -88.76 0.46
CA ASN A 182 -5.75 -88.33 -0.34
C ASN A 182 -6.01 -86.98 -1.00
N ILE A 183 -4.96 -86.17 -1.20
CA ILE A 183 -5.02 -85.00 -2.07
C ILE A 183 -5.05 -85.47 -3.52
N MET A 184 -6.01 -84.95 -4.26
CA MET A 184 -6.21 -85.20 -5.68
C MET A 184 -6.05 -83.90 -6.46
N THR A 185 -5.38 -83.96 -7.60
CA THR A 185 -5.47 -82.95 -8.66
C THR A 185 -6.45 -83.39 -9.73
N PHE A 186 -7.11 -82.41 -10.34
CA PHE A 186 -7.90 -82.60 -11.56
C PHE A 186 -7.80 -81.33 -12.43
N ASP A 187 -7.56 -81.50 -13.72
CA ASP A 187 -7.39 -80.41 -14.71
C ASP A 187 -8.59 -80.27 -15.68
N GLY A 188 -9.68 -81.00 -15.41
CA GLY A 188 -10.84 -81.13 -16.29
C GLY A 188 -10.82 -82.39 -17.19
N VAL A 189 -9.68 -83.08 -17.29
CA VAL A 189 -9.49 -84.29 -18.11
C VAL A 189 -8.88 -85.45 -17.31
N THR A 190 -7.81 -85.18 -16.57
CA THR A 190 -6.99 -86.17 -15.86
C THR A 190 -7.07 -85.95 -14.36
N ALA A 191 -7.43 -86.98 -13.61
CA ALA A 191 -7.33 -86.97 -12.15
C ALA A 191 -6.09 -87.75 -11.68
N ARG A 192 -5.36 -87.19 -10.72
CA ARG A 192 -4.14 -87.80 -10.16
C ARG A 192 -4.10 -87.63 -8.64
N ALA A 193 -3.71 -88.69 -7.94
CA ALA A 193 -3.37 -88.61 -6.53
C ALA A 193 -1.99 -87.94 -6.35
N ILE A 194 -1.94 -86.90 -5.52
CA ILE A 194 -0.72 -86.19 -5.09
C ILE A 194 -0.11 -86.89 -3.86
N THR A 195 -0.96 -87.48 -3.02
CA THR A 195 -0.55 -88.32 -1.88
C THR A 195 -0.97 -89.77 -2.12
N ASN A 196 -0.21 -90.73 -1.59
CA ASN A 196 -0.58 -92.14 -1.58
C ASN A 196 -0.51 -92.67 -0.13
N THR A 197 -1.33 -92.10 0.74
CA THR A 197 -1.27 -92.35 2.19
C THR A 197 -2.18 -93.50 2.59
N VAL A 198 -1.65 -94.47 3.35
CA VAL A 198 -2.38 -95.64 3.82
C VAL A 198 -2.56 -95.56 5.34
N GLY A 199 -3.80 -95.68 5.82
CA GLY A 199 -4.18 -95.60 7.22
C GLY A 199 -5.10 -94.41 7.53
N VAL A 200 -5.59 -94.34 8.77
CA VAL A 200 -6.50 -93.27 9.21
C VAL A 200 -5.75 -91.92 9.19
N VAL A 201 -6.05 -91.08 8.21
CA VAL A 201 -5.51 -89.72 8.05
C VAL A 201 -6.65 -88.74 7.85
N ARG A 202 -6.62 -87.58 8.51
CA ARG A 202 -7.71 -86.58 8.53
C ARG A 202 -7.22 -85.14 8.39
N ASN A 203 -8.16 -84.22 8.14
CA ASN A 203 -7.95 -82.77 8.06
C ASN A 203 -6.94 -82.36 6.97
N PHE A 204 -7.21 -82.81 5.74
CA PHE A 204 -6.51 -82.41 4.52
C PHE A 204 -7.12 -81.14 3.94
N TYR A 205 -6.37 -80.05 3.96
CA TYR A 205 -6.81 -78.74 3.46
C TYR A 205 -5.77 -78.21 2.47
N PRO A 206 -5.84 -78.57 1.17
CA PRO A 206 -4.84 -78.18 0.18
C PRO A 206 -4.95 -76.70 -0.23
N LEU A 207 -3.79 -76.10 -0.48
CA LEU A 207 -3.60 -74.94 -1.35
C LEU A 207 -2.61 -75.30 -2.47
N THR A 208 -2.74 -74.68 -3.64
CA THR A 208 -1.85 -74.96 -4.78
C THR A 208 -1.56 -73.74 -5.65
N ASP A 209 -0.34 -73.71 -6.19
CA ASP A 209 0.10 -72.79 -7.26
C ASP A 209 0.09 -73.47 -8.66
N GLY A 210 -0.32 -74.73 -8.75
CA GLY A 210 -0.35 -75.55 -9.97
C GLY A 210 0.85 -76.48 -10.16
N VAL A 211 1.92 -76.30 -9.40
CA VAL A 211 3.10 -77.19 -9.39
C VAL A 211 3.26 -77.84 -8.01
N ASN A 212 3.02 -77.06 -6.96
CA ASN A 212 3.19 -77.43 -5.57
C ASN A 212 1.83 -77.53 -4.85
N PHE A 213 1.80 -78.35 -3.79
CA PHE A 213 0.64 -78.62 -2.96
C PHE A 213 1.04 -78.44 -1.50
N LEU A 214 0.42 -77.48 -0.82
CA LEU A 214 0.67 -77.16 0.58
C LEU A 214 -0.56 -77.53 1.39
N PHE A 215 -0.43 -78.54 2.26
CA PHE A 215 -1.57 -79.10 3.00
C PHE A 215 -1.22 -79.48 4.43
N SER A 216 -2.19 -79.29 5.34
CA SER A 216 -2.25 -80.02 6.60
C SER A 216 -2.54 -81.49 6.34
N ARG A 217 -1.97 -82.42 7.14
CA ARG A 217 -2.56 -83.75 7.38
C ARG A 217 -2.39 -84.19 8.83
N THR A 218 -3.35 -84.95 9.34
CA THR A 218 -3.38 -85.49 10.72
C THR A 218 -3.35 -87.01 10.65
N VAL A 219 -2.35 -87.69 11.20
CA VAL A 219 -2.25 -89.17 11.14
C VAL A 219 -2.72 -89.78 12.47
N GLY A 220 -3.64 -90.75 12.41
CA GLY A 220 -4.26 -91.40 13.56
C GLY A 220 -5.11 -90.43 14.40
N GLU A 221 -4.74 -90.30 15.67
CA GLU A 221 -5.25 -89.27 16.61
C GLU A 221 -4.14 -88.28 17.01
N GLY A 222 -3.03 -88.23 16.26
CA GLY A 222 -1.95 -87.29 16.49
C GLY A 222 -2.29 -85.85 16.10
N SER A 223 -1.33 -84.94 16.27
CA SER A 223 -1.47 -83.54 15.86
C SER A 223 -1.26 -83.34 14.35
N PRO A 224 -1.84 -82.30 13.73
CA PRO A 224 -1.65 -82.01 12.31
C PRO A 224 -0.19 -81.65 11.99
N SER A 225 0.27 -82.03 10.80
CA SER A 225 1.57 -81.65 10.23
C SER A 225 1.36 -80.90 8.92
N LEU A 226 2.13 -79.84 8.69
CA LEU A 226 2.12 -79.07 7.44
C LEU A 226 3.14 -79.67 6.47
N ILE A 227 2.69 -79.97 5.26
CA ILE A 227 3.46 -80.67 4.23
C ILE A 227 3.40 -79.87 2.93
N LEU A 228 4.56 -79.73 2.31
CA LEU A 228 4.72 -79.24 0.94
C LEU A 228 5.07 -80.44 0.05
N SER A 229 4.36 -80.62 -1.06
CA SER A 229 4.63 -81.64 -2.06
C SER A 229 4.68 -81.06 -3.47
N ASP A 230 5.57 -81.58 -4.31
CA ASP A 230 5.62 -81.33 -5.76
C ASP A 230 4.83 -82.38 -6.58
N GLY A 231 4.06 -83.23 -5.89
CA GLY A 231 3.35 -84.38 -6.48
C GLY A 231 4.22 -85.63 -6.66
N THR A 232 5.50 -85.60 -6.26
CA THR A 232 6.43 -86.74 -6.25
C THR A 232 7.13 -86.92 -4.90
N THR A 233 7.47 -85.83 -4.22
CA THR A 233 8.22 -85.78 -2.96
C THR A 233 7.44 -84.99 -1.92
N GLU A 234 7.31 -85.51 -0.69
CA GLU A 234 6.72 -84.79 0.44
C GLU A 234 7.81 -84.23 1.37
N THR A 235 7.71 -82.93 1.69
CA THR A 235 8.54 -82.26 2.70
C THR A 235 7.68 -81.81 3.87
N VAL A 236 7.94 -82.34 5.07
CA VAL A 236 7.29 -81.85 6.30
C VAL A 236 7.92 -80.51 6.70
N LEU A 237 7.12 -79.44 6.66
CA LEU A 237 7.54 -78.09 7.06
C LEU A 237 7.32 -77.82 8.55
N ARG A 238 6.34 -78.48 9.16
CA ARG A 238 6.01 -78.37 10.60
C ARG A 238 5.29 -79.62 11.08
N THR A 239 5.63 -80.08 12.28
CA THR A 239 4.74 -80.88 13.14
C THR A 239 4.07 -79.94 14.17
N SER A 240 2.75 -80.00 14.30
CA SER A 240 2.02 -79.29 15.37
C SER A 240 2.00 -80.12 16.66
N THR A 241 1.60 -79.50 17.76
CA THR A 241 1.20 -80.15 19.02
C THR A 241 -0.23 -79.77 19.42
N ASP A 242 -0.93 -79.00 18.57
CA ASP A 242 -2.21 -78.36 18.85
C ASP A 242 -3.06 -78.30 17.55
N THR A 243 -4.30 -77.81 17.68
CA THR A 243 -5.44 -77.78 16.73
C THR A 243 -5.17 -77.52 15.24
N ALA A 244 -6.19 -77.86 14.43
CA ALA A 244 -6.15 -77.83 12.97
C ALA A 244 -5.59 -76.52 12.38
N LEU A 245 -4.62 -76.67 11.47
CA LEU A 245 -4.00 -75.57 10.73
C LEU A 245 -4.94 -75.10 9.62
N ASN A 246 -5.19 -73.79 9.51
CA ASN A 246 -6.14 -73.26 8.53
C ASN A 246 -5.42 -72.67 7.30
N PRO A 247 -5.79 -73.05 6.07
CA PRO A 247 -5.29 -72.40 4.86
C PRO A 247 -5.73 -70.92 4.83
N GLY A 248 -4.84 -70.02 4.41
CA GLY A 248 -5.10 -68.58 4.44
C GLY A 248 -5.10 -67.95 5.84
N GLY A 249 -4.65 -68.70 6.87
CA GLY A 249 -4.42 -68.20 8.22
C GLY A 249 -3.07 -68.62 8.79
N ASP A 250 -2.82 -69.93 8.85
CA ASP A 250 -1.56 -70.51 9.36
C ASP A 250 -0.55 -70.81 8.24
N TYR A 251 -0.99 -70.90 6.99
CA TYR A 251 -0.13 -71.11 5.82
C TYR A 251 -0.73 -70.58 4.50
N GLN A 252 0.13 -70.24 3.54
CA GLN A 252 -0.18 -69.76 2.19
C GLN A 252 0.90 -70.23 1.19
N ILE A 253 0.54 -70.35 -0.10
CA ILE A 253 1.47 -70.65 -1.20
C ILE A 253 1.17 -69.79 -2.43
N ASN A 254 2.21 -69.28 -3.10
CA ASN A 254 2.10 -68.59 -4.38
C ASN A 254 3.42 -68.71 -5.16
N ALA A 255 3.39 -69.16 -6.42
CA ALA A 255 4.57 -69.31 -7.29
C ALA A 255 5.82 -69.95 -6.62
N GLY A 256 5.65 -71.02 -5.85
CA GLY A 256 6.70 -71.72 -5.11
C GLY A 256 7.16 -71.04 -3.81
N TRP A 257 6.72 -69.81 -3.51
CA TRP A 257 6.89 -69.19 -2.20
C TRP A 257 5.87 -69.74 -1.21
N VAL A 258 6.37 -70.20 -0.06
CA VAL A 258 5.56 -70.85 0.98
C VAL A 258 5.70 -70.09 2.29
N ALA A 259 4.62 -69.45 2.71
CA ALA A 259 4.52 -68.78 4.00
C ALA A 259 3.84 -69.71 5.01
N TYR A 260 4.41 -69.88 6.20
CA TYR A 260 3.83 -70.75 7.23
C TYR A 260 4.21 -70.39 8.66
N ARG A 261 3.33 -70.66 9.62
CA ARG A 261 3.51 -70.42 11.04
C ARG A 261 4.06 -71.67 11.75
N GLN A 262 5.10 -71.51 12.58
CA GLN A 262 5.63 -72.54 13.47
C GLN A 262 4.84 -72.67 14.79
N THR A 263 5.02 -73.79 15.49
CA THR A 263 4.29 -74.13 16.74
C THR A 263 4.59 -73.16 17.90
N ASN A 264 5.76 -72.52 17.91
CA ASN A 264 6.13 -71.43 18.83
C ASN A 264 5.50 -70.06 18.46
N GLY A 265 4.71 -69.98 17.39
CA GLY A 265 4.17 -68.72 16.88
C GLY A 265 5.16 -67.87 16.09
N THR A 266 6.25 -68.43 15.56
CA THR A 266 7.15 -67.75 14.61
C THR A 266 6.61 -67.87 13.19
N LEU A 267 6.62 -66.79 12.41
CA LEU A 267 6.27 -66.79 11.00
C LEU A 267 7.51 -67.06 10.13
N MET A 268 7.39 -68.00 9.18
CA MET A 268 8.42 -68.44 8.26
C MET A 268 8.03 -68.15 6.81
N LEU A 269 9.02 -67.87 5.97
CA LEU A 269 8.88 -67.77 4.51
C LEU A 269 9.97 -68.63 3.84
N ARG A 270 9.55 -69.61 3.04
CA ARG A 270 10.42 -70.47 2.22
C ARG A 270 10.34 -70.02 0.75
N SER A 271 11.49 -69.84 0.11
CA SER A 271 11.58 -69.52 -1.32
C SER A 271 11.39 -70.75 -2.22
N PRO A 272 11.13 -70.56 -3.53
CA PRO A 272 11.12 -71.65 -4.51
C PRO A 272 12.41 -72.49 -4.50
N ALA A 273 13.56 -71.84 -4.26
CA ALA A 273 14.87 -72.48 -4.12
C ALA A 273 15.08 -73.21 -2.75
N GLY A 274 14.05 -73.31 -1.91
CA GLY A 274 14.08 -74.03 -0.64
C GLY A 274 14.66 -73.27 0.56
N VAL A 275 15.26 -72.09 0.34
CA VAL A 275 15.83 -71.27 1.42
C VAL A 275 14.71 -70.75 2.31
N THR A 276 14.79 -71.05 3.60
CA THR A 276 13.76 -70.67 4.59
C THR A 276 14.26 -69.53 5.48
N THR A 277 13.47 -68.46 5.58
CA THR A 277 13.77 -67.24 6.33
C THR A 277 12.76 -67.05 7.46
N THR A 278 13.25 -66.63 8.64
CA THR A 278 12.41 -66.22 9.77
C THR A 278 11.90 -64.79 9.56
N ILE A 279 10.61 -64.54 9.79
CA ILE A 279 9.99 -63.21 9.66
C ILE A 279 9.90 -62.50 11.01
N GLY A 280 9.31 -63.16 12.01
CA GLY A 280 9.05 -62.56 13.32
C GLY A 280 8.02 -63.35 14.14
N ALA A 281 7.57 -62.79 15.27
CA ALA A 281 6.42 -63.31 16.01
C ALA A 281 5.11 -63.05 15.23
N SER A 282 4.20 -64.03 15.23
CA SER A 282 3.02 -64.06 14.37
C SER A 282 1.91 -63.10 14.85
N TRP A 283 0.83 -62.91 14.07
CA TRP A 283 -0.39 -63.72 14.05
C TRP A 283 -1.12 -63.56 12.71
N LYS A 284 -1.55 -64.67 12.08
CA LYS A 284 -2.25 -64.75 10.79
C LYS A 284 -1.48 -64.19 9.56
N ILE A 285 -1.32 -65.03 8.53
CA ILE A 285 -0.87 -64.61 7.19
C ILE A 285 -2.08 -64.04 6.42
N LEU A 286 -1.90 -62.93 5.69
CA LEU A 286 -2.93 -62.42 4.78
C LEU A 286 -2.69 -62.93 3.35
N SER A 287 -1.52 -62.67 2.77
CA SER A 287 -1.12 -63.17 1.44
C SER A 287 0.40 -63.24 1.29
N VAL A 288 0.87 -63.97 0.28
CA VAL A 288 2.26 -64.01 -0.20
C VAL A 288 2.29 -63.77 -1.71
N SER A 289 3.18 -62.89 -2.17
CA SER A 289 3.28 -62.54 -3.60
C SER A 289 4.21 -63.49 -4.36
N GLU A 290 4.06 -63.51 -5.69
CA GLU A 290 4.95 -64.24 -6.61
C GLU A 290 6.42 -63.82 -6.48
N ASN A 291 6.67 -62.59 -6.03
CA ASN A 291 8.00 -62.03 -5.85
C ASN A 291 8.64 -62.38 -4.48
N GLY A 292 7.90 -63.06 -3.59
CA GLY A 292 8.40 -63.42 -2.25
C GLY A 292 8.23 -62.33 -1.20
N GLU A 293 7.25 -61.44 -1.39
CA GLU A 293 6.81 -60.49 -0.37
C GLU A 293 5.65 -61.09 0.42
N ILE A 294 5.47 -60.68 1.67
CA ILE A 294 4.48 -61.27 2.58
C ILE A 294 3.74 -60.20 3.38
N ALA A 295 2.41 -60.26 3.35
CA ALA A 295 1.53 -59.49 4.21
C ALA A 295 0.97 -60.39 5.33
N TYR A 296 1.09 -59.93 6.56
CA TYR A 296 0.70 -60.65 7.77
C TYR A 296 0.25 -59.66 8.85
N THR A 297 -0.35 -60.13 9.94
CA THR A 297 -0.77 -59.26 11.06
C THR A 297 0.04 -59.52 12.34
N ILE A 298 0.02 -58.56 13.27
CA ILE A 298 0.36 -58.77 14.68
C ILE A 298 -0.74 -58.06 15.48
N GLY A 299 -1.54 -58.82 16.24
CA GLY A 299 -2.77 -58.29 16.83
C GLY A 299 -3.75 -57.80 15.76
N THR A 300 -3.96 -56.48 15.70
CA THR A 300 -4.80 -55.78 14.71
C THR A 300 -4.01 -54.97 13.68
N GLU A 301 -2.69 -54.89 13.80
CA GLU A 301 -1.81 -54.15 12.89
C GLU A 301 -1.34 -55.07 11.76
N THR A 302 -1.29 -54.55 10.53
CA THR A 302 -0.87 -55.29 9.34
C THR A 302 0.53 -54.85 8.94
N PHE A 303 1.39 -55.84 8.70
CA PHE A 303 2.78 -55.65 8.32
C PHE A 303 3.01 -56.20 6.92
N LEU A 304 3.70 -55.43 6.07
CA LEU A 304 4.23 -55.86 4.79
C LEU A 304 5.74 -56.05 4.91
N ARG A 305 6.26 -57.21 4.50
CA ARG A 305 7.70 -57.44 4.34
C ARG A 305 8.02 -57.69 2.87
N ARG A 306 8.98 -56.93 2.36
CA ARG A 306 9.50 -57.06 0.99
C ARG A 306 10.49 -58.23 0.85
N ALA A 307 10.69 -58.69 -0.39
CA ALA A 307 11.54 -59.83 -0.71
C ALA A 307 13.00 -59.55 -0.27
N GLY A 308 13.47 -60.24 0.78
CA GLY A 308 14.78 -59.99 1.39
C GLY A 308 14.93 -58.67 2.16
N GLY A 309 13.88 -57.84 2.24
CA GLY A 309 13.93 -56.48 2.77
C GLY A 309 13.43 -56.32 4.21
N GLU A 310 13.27 -55.05 4.58
CA GLU A 310 12.73 -54.57 5.86
C GLU A 310 11.23 -54.87 6.01
N ILE A 311 10.73 -54.68 7.24
CA ILE A 311 9.33 -54.87 7.65
C ILE A 311 8.72 -53.49 7.85
N PHE A 312 7.54 -53.26 7.26
CA PHE A 312 6.79 -52.02 7.34
C PHE A 312 5.46 -52.29 8.05
N ASP A 313 5.14 -51.52 9.09
CA ASP A 313 3.74 -51.36 9.52
C ASP A 313 3.03 -50.46 8.51
N ILE A 314 1.83 -50.87 8.09
CA ILE A 314 0.98 -50.17 7.13
C ILE A 314 -0.42 -49.84 7.69
N GLY A 315 -0.68 -50.15 8.97
CA GLY A 315 -1.95 -49.94 9.66
C GLY A 315 -2.88 -51.16 9.65
N THR A 316 -4.14 -50.99 10.07
CA THR A 316 -5.11 -52.09 10.23
C THR A 316 -5.85 -52.43 8.95
N TYR A 317 -5.62 -53.63 8.41
CA TYR A 317 -6.37 -54.20 7.27
C TYR A 317 -6.83 -55.63 7.58
N SER A 318 -8.07 -56.01 7.22
CA SER A 318 -8.59 -57.36 7.53
C SER A 318 -8.27 -58.41 6.45
N SER A 319 -7.85 -57.98 5.26
CA SER A 319 -7.34 -58.81 4.17
C SER A 319 -6.38 -58.03 3.26
N ALA A 320 -5.56 -58.78 2.52
CA ALA A 320 -4.62 -58.26 1.54
C ALA A 320 -4.57 -59.20 0.32
N PHE A 321 -4.28 -58.67 -0.85
CA PHE A 321 -3.92 -59.41 -2.05
C PHE A 321 -2.90 -58.63 -2.88
N ASN A 322 -2.31 -59.26 -3.89
CA ASN A 322 -1.39 -58.62 -4.81
C ASN A 322 -1.78 -58.92 -6.26
N VAL A 323 -1.51 -57.98 -7.17
CA VAL A 323 -1.71 -58.15 -8.62
C VAL A 323 -0.40 -57.74 -9.29
N GLY A 324 0.37 -58.74 -9.75
CA GLY A 324 1.78 -58.53 -10.04
C GLY A 324 2.54 -58.07 -8.80
N SER A 325 3.30 -56.98 -8.95
CA SER A 325 4.03 -56.27 -7.89
C SER A 325 3.20 -55.29 -7.06
N ASP A 326 1.96 -54.98 -7.45
CA ASP A 326 1.10 -54.05 -6.70
C ASP A 326 0.42 -54.76 -5.53
N TRP A 327 0.53 -54.18 -4.33
CA TRP A 327 -0.18 -54.63 -3.15
C TRP A 327 -1.49 -53.87 -2.93
N TYR A 328 -2.55 -54.61 -2.61
CA TYR A 328 -3.89 -54.11 -2.36
C TYR A 328 -4.38 -54.59 -0.98
N PHE A 329 -4.83 -53.65 -0.17
CA PHE A 329 -5.27 -53.86 1.20
C PHE A 329 -6.73 -53.42 1.38
N TYR A 330 -7.44 -54.06 2.31
CA TYR A 330 -8.86 -53.79 2.58
C TYR A 330 -9.09 -53.27 4.01
N ALA A 331 -9.67 -52.07 4.10
CA ALA A 331 -10.12 -51.47 5.36
C ALA A 331 -11.55 -50.92 5.20
N GLY A 332 -12.52 -51.54 5.88
CA GLY A 332 -13.85 -50.94 6.14
C GLY A 332 -14.67 -50.49 4.92
N GLY A 333 -14.51 -51.14 3.75
CA GLY A 333 -15.17 -50.73 2.49
C GLY A 333 -14.25 -50.03 1.49
N ARG A 334 -13.02 -49.71 1.90
CA ARG A 334 -12.00 -49.06 1.07
C ARG A 334 -11.01 -50.08 0.51
N LEU A 335 -10.70 -49.98 -0.79
CA LEU A 335 -9.63 -50.72 -1.46
C LEU A 335 -8.42 -49.79 -1.67
N VAL A 336 -7.28 -50.21 -1.14
CA VAL A 336 -6.14 -49.35 -0.84
C VAL A 336 -4.88 -49.93 -1.49
N ARG A 337 -4.26 -49.22 -2.44
CA ARG A 337 -3.03 -49.65 -3.15
C ARG A 337 -1.79 -49.04 -2.53
N TYR A 338 -0.76 -49.86 -2.40
CA TYR A 338 0.57 -49.47 -1.93
C TYR A 338 1.49 -49.30 -3.15
N LEU A 339 1.99 -48.08 -3.38
CA LEU A 339 2.90 -47.75 -4.47
C LEU A 339 4.37 -47.85 -4.03
N ASP A 340 5.26 -48.19 -4.95
CA ASP A 340 6.65 -48.50 -4.60
C ASP A 340 7.50 -47.25 -4.31
N GLY A 341 7.80 -47.01 -3.03
CA GLY A 341 8.90 -46.13 -2.59
C GLY A 341 8.69 -44.62 -2.75
N GLN A 342 7.52 -44.16 -3.18
CA GLN A 342 7.27 -42.76 -3.52
C GLN A 342 6.71 -41.87 -2.40
N LEU A 343 6.41 -42.37 -1.20
CA LEU A 343 5.80 -41.57 -0.13
C LEU A 343 6.62 -41.59 1.17
N VAL A 344 6.84 -40.44 1.79
CA VAL A 344 7.66 -40.26 3.00
C VAL A 344 7.00 -39.29 3.97
N ALA A 345 6.84 -39.71 5.24
CA ALA A 345 6.35 -38.84 6.30
C ALA A 345 7.40 -37.82 6.76
N LEU A 346 6.98 -36.57 6.95
CA LEU A 346 7.73 -35.50 7.61
C LEU A 346 7.42 -35.54 9.11
N ASP A 347 8.07 -36.45 9.81
CA ASP A 347 7.94 -36.67 11.25
C ASP A 347 9.21 -36.24 12.03
N ALA A 348 9.21 -36.44 13.35
CA ALA A 348 10.34 -36.10 14.20
C ALA A 348 11.62 -36.91 13.87
N ALA A 349 11.50 -38.14 13.37
CA ALA A 349 12.64 -38.95 12.96
C ALA A 349 13.25 -38.45 11.63
N PHE A 350 12.41 -38.08 10.66
CA PHE A 350 12.85 -37.42 9.43
C PHE A 350 13.50 -36.06 9.74
N ALA A 351 12.90 -35.25 10.61
CA ALA A 351 13.40 -33.91 10.95
C ALA A 351 14.73 -33.93 11.71
N SER A 352 14.96 -34.90 12.59
CA SER A 352 16.19 -35.02 13.40
C SER A 352 17.36 -35.69 12.67
N ASN A 353 17.15 -36.28 11.49
CA ASN A 353 18.20 -36.90 10.70
C ASN A 353 19.12 -35.86 10.05
N GLY A 354 20.39 -35.83 10.46
CA GLY A 354 21.38 -34.83 10.01
C GLY A 354 21.90 -34.99 8.57
N ASN A 355 21.65 -36.13 7.91
CA ASN A 355 22.06 -36.34 6.52
C ASN A 355 21.04 -35.72 5.56
N PRO A 356 21.43 -34.98 4.50
CA PRO A 356 20.50 -34.49 3.49
C PRO A 356 19.60 -35.60 2.93
N TYR A 357 18.35 -35.27 2.63
CA TYR A 357 17.43 -36.18 1.93
C TYR A 357 17.45 -35.89 0.43
N VAL A 358 17.54 -36.93 -0.40
CA VAL A 358 17.36 -36.80 -1.86
C VAL A 358 15.98 -37.33 -2.20
N ALA A 359 15.09 -36.45 -2.64
CA ALA A 359 13.77 -36.80 -3.11
C ALA A 359 13.87 -37.28 -4.57
N ALA A 360 13.40 -38.51 -4.81
CA ALA A 360 13.30 -39.08 -6.14
C ALA A 360 12.21 -38.36 -6.98
N ALA A 361 12.24 -38.52 -8.30
CA ALA A 361 11.18 -38.00 -9.16
C ALA A 361 9.83 -38.68 -8.84
N GLY A 362 8.80 -37.87 -8.61
CA GLY A 362 7.47 -38.32 -8.16
C GLY A 362 7.37 -38.62 -6.66
N ALA A 363 8.40 -38.31 -5.86
CA ALA A 363 8.33 -38.45 -4.41
C ALA A 363 7.32 -37.46 -3.80
N THR A 364 6.57 -37.91 -2.79
CA THR A 364 5.61 -37.13 -2.01
C THR A 364 6.02 -37.11 -0.55
N LEU A 365 6.28 -35.91 -0.02
CA LEU A 365 6.61 -35.63 1.37
C LEU A 365 5.35 -35.20 2.11
N TYR A 366 4.97 -35.92 3.16
CA TYR A 366 3.66 -35.77 3.81
C TYR A 366 3.82 -35.20 5.23
N GLY A 367 3.20 -34.06 5.52
CA GLY A 367 3.11 -33.49 6.87
C GLY A 367 2.15 -34.29 7.76
N VAL A 368 2.68 -34.98 8.78
CA VAL A 368 1.87 -35.76 9.75
C VAL A 368 1.53 -35.00 11.04
N SER A 369 2.13 -33.83 11.24
CA SER A 369 1.97 -32.96 12.41
C SER A 369 2.51 -31.56 12.12
N ASP A 370 2.21 -30.58 12.98
CA ASP A 370 2.89 -29.28 12.99
C ASP A 370 4.37 -29.48 13.35
N ILE A 371 5.27 -29.20 12.40
CA ILE A 371 6.67 -29.64 12.49
C ILE A 371 7.65 -28.63 11.88
N THR A 372 8.84 -28.51 12.48
CA THR A 372 9.99 -27.85 11.87
C THR A 372 11.02 -28.87 11.42
N VAL A 373 11.36 -28.85 10.13
CA VAL A 373 12.35 -29.74 9.49
C VAL A 373 13.64 -28.95 9.21
N PRO A 374 14.71 -29.14 10.01
CA PRO A 374 16.03 -28.54 9.75
C PRO A 374 16.85 -29.29 8.69
N ARG A 375 16.43 -30.51 8.35
CA ARG A 375 17.05 -31.37 7.33
C ARG A 375 16.96 -30.74 5.93
N ALA A 376 18.09 -30.67 5.23
CA ALA A 376 18.12 -30.21 3.84
C ALA A 376 17.54 -31.25 2.88
N ILE A 377 16.88 -30.80 1.82
CA ILE A 377 16.22 -31.65 0.82
C ILE A 377 16.72 -31.27 -0.59
N ALA A 378 17.03 -32.28 -1.39
CA ALA A 378 17.45 -32.14 -2.78
C ALA A 378 16.47 -32.86 -3.72
N PHE A 379 15.85 -32.13 -4.63
CA PHE A 379 14.88 -32.65 -5.60
C PHE A 379 15.61 -33.17 -6.86
N SER A 380 15.55 -34.48 -7.11
CA SER A 380 16.06 -35.07 -8.36
C SER A 380 15.07 -34.99 -9.53
N GLY A 381 13.83 -34.59 -9.24
CA GLY A 381 12.72 -34.39 -10.16
C GLY A 381 11.55 -33.72 -9.43
N GLN A 382 10.37 -33.65 -10.06
CA GLN A 382 9.15 -33.15 -9.40
C GLN A 382 8.93 -33.86 -8.07
N THR A 383 8.80 -33.08 -6.99
CA THR A 383 8.61 -33.56 -5.62
C THR A 383 7.40 -32.85 -5.03
N THR A 384 6.40 -33.61 -4.62
CA THR A 384 5.23 -33.08 -3.91
C THR A 384 5.59 -32.91 -2.42
N LEU A 385 5.13 -31.82 -1.80
CA LEU A 385 5.05 -31.68 -0.36
C LEU A 385 3.60 -31.39 0.01
N ASP A 386 2.93 -32.40 0.56
CA ASP A 386 1.57 -32.29 1.05
C ASP A 386 1.55 -31.90 2.53
N THR A 387 0.93 -30.77 2.84
CA THR A 387 0.80 -30.21 4.19
C THR A 387 -0.37 -30.80 4.99
N HIS A 388 -1.28 -31.51 4.32
CA HIS A 388 -2.58 -31.97 4.83
C HIS A 388 -3.39 -30.87 5.52
N GLN A 389 -3.27 -30.74 6.84
CA GLN A 389 -3.96 -29.72 7.65
C GLN A 389 -3.00 -29.04 8.65
N PHE A 390 -1.70 -29.25 8.47
CA PHE A 390 -0.65 -28.94 9.43
C PHE A 390 0.27 -27.82 8.95
N ASN A 391 1.01 -27.24 9.90
CA ASN A 391 2.00 -26.19 9.66
C ASN A 391 3.40 -26.83 9.56
N VAL A 392 3.85 -27.08 8.33
CA VAL A 392 5.18 -27.62 8.02
C VAL A 392 6.17 -26.48 7.78
N THR A 393 7.23 -26.40 8.57
CA THR A 393 8.25 -25.35 8.47
C THR A 393 9.59 -25.94 8.05
N LEU A 394 10.08 -25.60 6.86
CA LEU A 394 11.39 -26.03 6.38
C LEU A 394 12.45 -24.98 6.76
N SER A 395 13.36 -25.38 7.65
CA SER A 395 14.54 -24.60 8.06
C SER A 395 15.86 -25.20 7.55
N GLY A 396 15.81 -26.38 6.92
CA GLY A 396 16.79 -26.83 5.94
C GLY A 396 16.61 -26.10 4.59
N ALA A 397 17.62 -26.16 3.73
CA ALA A 397 17.54 -25.61 2.37
C ALA A 397 16.97 -26.63 1.38
N LEU A 398 16.20 -26.14 0.40
CA LEU A 398 15.73 -26.90 -0.77
C LEU A 398 16.68 -26.67 -1.95
N SER A 399 17.02 -27.73 -2.67
CA SER A 399 18.04 -27.73 -3.72
C SER A 399 17.74 -28.74 -4.84
N GLY A 400 18.57 -28.80 -5.89
CA GLY A 400 18.48 -29.79 -6.95
C GLY A 400 17.79 -29.30 -8.24
N ALA A 401 17.71 -30.17 -9.24
CA ALA A 401 17.15 -29.80 -10.54
C ALA A 401 15.60 -29.80 -10.57
N GLY A 402 14.97 -30.53 -9.65
CA GLY A 402 13.53 -30.77 -9.61
C GLY A 402 12.66 -29.56 -9.23
N SER A 403 11.35 -29.73 -9.39
CA SER A 403 10.29 -28.80 -8.98
C SER A 403 9.68 -29.19 -7.63
N LEU A 404 9.04 -28.21 -6.97
CA LEU A 404 8.29 -28.40 -5.74
C LEU A 404 6.79 -28.22 -6.00
N ASP A 405 5.98 -29.24 -5.73
CA ASP A 405 4.52 -29.14 -5.81
C ASP A 405 3.94 -29.10 -4.38
N VAL A 406 3.31 -28.00 -3.97
CA VAL A 406 2.79 -27.82 -2.61
C VAL A 406 1.30 -28.12 -2.57
N SER A 407 0.88 -29.11 -1.77
CA SER A 407 -0.51 -29.56 -1.67
C SER A 407 -1.01 -29.67 -0.22
N GLY A 408 -2.25 -30.10 -0.04
CA GLY A 408 -2.99 -30.04 1.23
C GLY A 408 -3.71 -28.71 1.45
N GLY A 409 -4.39 -28.57 2.58
CA GLY A 409 -5.00 -27.33 3.07
C GLY A 409 -4.23 -26.65 4.22
N GLY A 410 -3.04 -27.17 4.56
CA GLY A 410 -2.17 -26.62 5.60
C GLY A 410 -1.24 -25.51 5.10
N THR A 411 -0.17 -25.28 5.88
CA THR A 411 0.81 -24.22 5.62
C THR A 411 2.21 -24.80 5.47
N LEU A 412 2.87 -24.54 4.33
CA LEU A 412 4.31 -24.76 4.14
C LEU A 412 5.05 -23.44 4.33
N THR A 413 6.01 -23.37 5.24
CA THR A 413 6.85 -22.17 5.47
C THR A 413 8.31 -22.44 5.11
N LEU A 414 8.90 -21.64 4.23
CA LEU A 414 10.29 -21.78 3.76
C LEU A 414 11.19 -20.69 4.36
N LEU A 415 11.99 -21.06 5.37
CA LEU A 415 12.81 -20.10 6.15
C LEU A 415 14.22 -19.88 5.60
N ARG A 416 14.78 -20.79 4.80
CA ARG A 416 16.12 -20.65 4.21
C ARG A 416 16.09 -20.24 2.75
N ALA A 417 17.19 -19.61 2.32
CA ALA A 417 17.48 -19.43 0.91
C ALA A 417 17.60 -20.80 0.21
N ASN A 418 16.97 -20.91 -0.95
CA ASN A 418 16.81 -22.16 -1.70
C ASN A 418 17.55 -22.09 -3.04
N SER A 419 17.83 -23.24 -3.65
CA SER A 419 18.60 -23.35 -4.90
C SER A 419 18.03 -24.41 -5.87
N TYR A 420 16.77 -24.81 -5.70
CA TYR A 420 16.09 -25.72 -6.65
C TYR A 420 15.61 -24.97 -7.91
N THR A 421 15.74 -25.58 -9.09
CA THR A 421 15.55 -24.89 -10.37
C THR A 421 14.27 -25.22 -11.14
N GLY A 422 13.57 -26.32 -10.81
CA GLY A 422 12.39 -26.77 -11.57
C GLY A 422 11.12 -25.92 -11.39
N GLY A 423 11.16 -24.88 -10.55
CA GLY A 423 9.99 -24.06 -10.21
C GLY A 423 9.11 -24.68 -9.13
N THR A 424 7.96 -24.04 -8.89
CA THR A 424 7.02 -24.41 -7.82
C THR A 424 5.58 -24.42 -8.34
N SER A 425 4.79 -25.41 -7.95
CA SER A 425 3.34 -25.46 -8.10
C SER A 425 2.68 -25.34 -6.72
N ILE A 426 1.50 -24.72 -6.61
CA ILE A 426 0.75 -24.61 -5.35
C ILE A 426 -0.71 -24.97 -5.63
N ALA A 427 -1.16 -26.10 -5.08
CA ALA A 427 -2.51 -26.64 -5.25
C ALA A 427 -3.26 -26.64 -3.91
N GLY A 428 -4.10 -25.62 -3.69
CA GLY A 428 -4.92 -25.47 -2.48
C GLY A 428 -4.18 -24.97 -1.22
N ALA A 429 -2.93 -25.37 -1.03
CA ALA A 429 -2.14 -25.08 0.17
C ALA A 429 -1.77 -23.59 0.34
N THR A 430 -1.34 -23.23 1.55
CA THR A 430 -0.65 -21.95 1.82
C THR A 430 0.87 -22.16 1.80
N LEU A 431 1.58 -21.47 0.90
CA LEU A 431 3.05 -21.39 0.87
C LEU A 431 3.50 -20.03 1.41
N ILE A 432 4.33 -20.00 2.46
CA ILE A 432 4.92 -18.80 3.04
C ILE A 432 6.42 -18.78 2.77
N GLY A 433 6.94 -17.65 2.30
CA GLY A 433 8.38 -17.43 2.12
C GLY A 433 8.70 -15.97 1.82
N ASN A 434 9.91 -15.72 1.32
CA ASN A 434 10.38 -14.39 0.94
C ASN A 434 11.27 -14.46 -0.31
N THR A 435 11.75 -13.33 -0.80
CA THR A 435 12.59 -13.24 -2.03
C THR A 435 13.94 -13.96 -1.99
N ALA A 436 14.34 -14.55 -0.85
CA ALA A 436 15.47 -15.48 -0.79
C ALA A 436 15.03 -16.96 -0.82
N SER A 437 13.85 -17.30 -0.28
CA SER A 437 13.32 -18.68 -0.22
C SER A 437 12.38 -19.05 -1.37
N LEU A 438 11.81 -18.06 -2.07
CA LEU A 438 10.90 -18.21 -3.21
C LEU A 438 11.58 -17.75 -4.51
N GLN A 439 11.61 -18.60 -5.53
CA GLN A 439 12.32 -18.35 -6.78
C GLN A 439 11.73 -19.09 -7.99
N GLY A 440 12.20 -18.74 -9.19
CA GLY A 440 11.85 -19.44 -10.43
C GLY A 440 10.42 -19.18 -10.90
N MET A 441 9.85 -20.10 -11.66
CA MET A 441 8.44 -20.07 -12.02
C MET A 441 7.60 -20.57 -10.84
N ILE A 442 6.54 -19.85 -10.46
CA ILE A 442 5.60 -20.24 -9.41
C ILE A 442 4.18 -20.24 -9.99
N ALA A 443 3.60 -21.43 -10.17
CA ALA A 443 2.22 -21.61 -10.58
C ALA A 443 1.31 -21.69 -9.34
N ASN A 444 0.59 -20.61 -9.05
CA ASN A 444 -0.19 -20.46 -7.83
C ASN A 444 -1.69 -20.69 -8.07
N ALA A 445 -2.22 -21.79 -7.56
CA ALA A 445 -3.66 -22.07 -7.43
C ALA A 445 -4.09 -22.26 -5.95
N GLY A 446 -3.24 -21.87 -4.99
CA GLY A 446 -3.52 -21.85 -3.55
C GLY A 446 -3.33 -20.43 -2.98
N THR A 447 -2.63 -20.32 -1.86
CA THR A 447 -2.21 -19.03 -1.30
C THR A 447 -0.68 -18.94 -1.22
N LEU A 448 -0.09 -17.90 -1.83
CA LEU A 448 1.33 -17.58 -1.75
C LEU A 448 1.53 -16.34 -0.88
N VAL A 449 2.20 -16.47 0.26
CA VAL A 449 2.51 -15.36 1.16
C VAL A 449 3.98 -14.97 1.02
N PHE A 450 4.23 -13.73 0.56
CA PHE A 450 5.52 -13.08 0.69
C PHE A 450 5.59 -12.37 2.06
N ASP A 451 6.20 -13.02 3.05
CA ASP A 451 6.57 -12.39 4.32
C ASP A 451 7.94 -11.73 4.21
N GLN A 452 7.92 -10.48 3.78
CA GLN A 452 9.10 -9.76 3.33
C GLN A 452 9.44 -8.67 4.37
N SER A 453 10.26 -9.03 5.36
CA SER A 453 10.67 -8.14 6.46
C SER A 453 11.68 -7.05 6.06
N VAL A 454 12.52 -7.33 5.07
CA VAL A 454 13.55 -6.43 4.50
C VAL A 454 13.29 -6.25 3.00
N ASN A 455 13.68 -5.14 2.38
CA ASN A 455 13.48 -4.92 0.94
C ASN A 455 14.12 -6.03 0.08
N GLY A 456 13.42 -6.47 -0.98
CA GLY A 456 13.93 -7.50 -1.91
C GLY A 456 13.17 -7.53 -3.24
N THR A 457 13.73 -8.22 -4.23
CA THR A 457 13.17 -8.34 -5.59
C THR A 457 12.91 -9.79 -5.92
N PHE A 458 11.69 -10.13 -6.33
CA PHE A 458 11.38 -11.46 -6.85
C PHE A 458 11.78 -11.51 -8.33
N GLN A 459 12.78 -12.34 -8.65
CA GLN A 459 13.30 -12.52 -10.01
C GLN A 459 12.56 -13.60 -10.82
N GLY A 460 11.48 -14.15 -10.25
CA GLY A 460 10.71 -15.24 -10.83
C GLY A 460 9.51 -14.80 -11.66
N ILE A 461 8.73 -15.78 -12.11
CA ILE A 461 7.48 -15.60 -12.86
C ILE A 461 6.33 -16.25 -12.08
N LEU A 462 5.42 -15.44 -11.57
CA LEU A 462 4.19 -15.86 -10.91
C LEU A 462 3.07 -16.04 -11.96
N SER A 463 2.38 -17.17 -11.91
CA SER A 463 1.25 -17.50 -12.78
C SER A 463 0.10 -18.15 -11.99
N GLY A 464 -1.04 -18.39 -12.64
CA GLY A 464 -2.20 -19.04 -12.02
C GLY A 464 -3.21 -18.07 -11.39
N ASN A 465 -4.20 -18.63 -10.70
CA ASN A 465 -5.45 -17.94 -10.31
C ASN A 465 -5.67 -17.86 -8.79
N GLY A 466 -4.69 -18.28 -7.97
CA GLY A 466 -4.78 -18.27 -6.50
C GLY A 466 -4.70 -16.88 -5.86
N THR A 467 -4.35 -16.83 -4.58
CA THR A 467 -4.08 -15.57 -3.86
C THR A 467 -2.58 -15.39 -3.68
N MET A 468 -2.06 -14.19 -3.94
CA MET A 468 -0.73 -13.75 -3.49
C MET A 468 -0.92 -12.70 -2.40
N ARG A 469 -0.32 -12.88 -1.23
CA ARG A 469 -0.45 -11.97 -0.08
C ARG A 469 0.91 -11.40 0.33
N LYS A 470 1.02 -10.08 0.42
CA LYS A 470 2.24 -9.38 0.82
C LYS A 470 2.12 -8.87 2.27
N VAL A 471 2.97 -9.42 3.13
CA VAL A 471 3.11 -9.05 4.55
C VAL A 471 4.57 -8.71 4.89
N GLY A 472 4.82 -8.25 6.12
CA GLY A 472 6.15 -7.83 6.57
C GLY A 472 6.51 -6.41 6.13
N ALA A 473 7.39 -5.74 6.90
CA ALA A 473 7.64 -4.30 6.76
C ALA A 473 8.39 -3.87 5.48
N GLY A 474 9.11 -4.79 4.83
CA GLY A 474 9.93 -4.51 3.66
C GLY A 474 9.13 -4.30 2.37
N THR A 475 9.79 -3.71 1.37
CA THR A 475 9.29 -3.59 0.00
C THR A 475 9.61 -4.85 -0.80
N LEU A 476 8.58 -5.53 -1.31
CA LEU A 476 8.70 -6.52 -2.37
C LEU A 476 8.71 -5.78 -3.72
N THR A 477 9.71 -6.02 -4.56
CA THR A 477 9.72 -5.55 -5.95
C THR A 477 9.36 -6.68 -6.91
N LEU A 478 8.39 -6.44 -7.78
CA LEU A 478 8.00 -7.31 -8.90
C LEU A 478 8.34 -6.62 -10.22
N ALA A 479 8.97 -7.35 -11.14
CA ALA A 479 9.42 -6.82 -12.43
C ALA A 479 8.92 -7.67 -13.61
N GLY A 480 8.77 -7.02 -14.77
CA GLY A 480 8.39 -7.68 -16.03
C GLY A 480 6.95 -8.21 -16.05
N ALA A 481 6.61 -8.98 -17.09
CA ALA A 481 5.30 -9.59 -17.23
C ALA A 481 5.12 -10.76 -16.25
N GLN A 482 4.00 -10.76 -15.53
CA GLN A 482 3.65 -11.76 -14.52
C GLN A 482 2.24 -12.29 -14.84
N PRO A 483 2.10 -13.44 -15.52
CA PRO A 483 0.82 -13.98 -16.02
C PRO A 483 -0.08 -14.57 -14.92
N PHE A 484 0.03 -14.06 -13.69
CA PHE A 484 -0.88 -14.30 -12.59
C PHE A 484 -2.21 -13.59 -12.87
N ALA A 485 -3.32 -14.31 -12.81
CA ALA A 485 -4.68 -13.79 -13.01
C ALA A 485 -5.56 -13.91 -11.74
N GLY A 486 -4.94 -14.27 -10.61
CA GLY A 486 -5.57 -14.35 -9.30
C GLY A 486 -5.72 -13.00 -8.59
N THR A 487 -5.67 -13.03 -7.26
CA THR A 487 -5.76 -11.81 -6.42
C THR A 487 -4.45 -11.52 -5.69
N VAL A 488 -4.00 -10.27 -5.74
CA VAL A 488 -2.88 -9.73 -4.95
C VAL A 488 -3.43 -8.95 -3.76
N VAL A 489 -3.17 -9.42 -2.55
CA VAL A 489 -3.57 -8.77 -1.29
C VAL A 489 -2.35 -8.11 -0.64
N LEU A 490 -2.43 -6.80 -0.37
CA LEU A 490 -1.39 -6.04 0.33
C LEU A 490 -1.87 -5.63 1.71
N ASP A 491 -1.26 -6.22 2.75
CA ASP A 491 -1.58 -5.92 4.15
C ASP A 491 -0.51 -5.02 4.79
N SER A 492 0.77 -5.20 4.46
CA SER A 492 1.87 -4.45 5.09
C SER A 492 3.15 -4.35 4.26
N GLY A 493 3.98 -3.35 4.61
CA GLY A 493 5.21 -3.01 3.90
C GLY A 493 4.94 -2.37 2.53
N GLY A 494 5.90 -2.54 1.60
CA GLY A 494 5.78 -2.02 0.25
C GLY A 494 5.55 -3.10 -0.81
N LEU A 495 4.81 -2.78 -1.87
CA LEU A 495 4.81 -3.51 -3.12
C LEU A 495 5.20 -2.54 -4.24
N ARG A 496 6.32 -2.80 -4.91
CA ARG A 496 6.87 -1.98 -5.99
C ARG A 496 6.77 -2.69 -7.33
N LEU A 497 6.08 -2.05 -8.26
CA LEU A 497 5.93 -2.48 -9.64
C LEU A 497 7.09 -1.90 -10.47
N GLN A 498 7.79 -2.72 -11.24
CA GLN A 498 8.89 -2.29 -12.12
C GLN A 498 8.62 -2.74 -13.55
N ALA A 499 7.85 -1.93 -14.27
CA ALA A 499 7.26 -2.28 -15.56
C ALA A 499 6.51 -3.63 -15.50
N LEU A 500 5.70 -3.79 -14.44
CA LEU A 500 4.83 -4.96 -14.29
C LEU A 500 3.76 -4.97 -15.39
N ASP A 501 3.42 -6.14 -15.91
CA ASP A 501 2.17 -6.36 -16.65
C ASP A 501 1.51 -7.63 -16.10
N THR A 502 0.32 -7.50 -15.51
CA THR A 502 -0.41 -8.60 -14.89
C THR A 502 -1.93 -8.40 -14.96
N PRO A 503 -2.73 -9.44 -15.26
CA PRO A 503 -4.19 -9.37 -15.17
C PRO A 503 -4.76 -9.49 -13.74
N ALA A 504 -3.94 -9.85 -12.74
CA ALA A 504 -4.39 -10.06 -11.36
C ALA A 504 -5.04 -8.83 -10.73
N ALA A 505 -6.12 -9.03 -9.97
CA ALA A 505 -6.78 -7.98 -9.20
C ALA A 505 -6.00 -7.64 -7.92
N PHE A 506 -6.03 -6.38 -7.48
CA PHE A 506 -5.28 -5.88 -6.32
C PHE A 506 -6.23 -5.42 -5.20
N GLN A 507 -6.08 -5.99 -4.01
CA GLN A 507 -6.75 -5.57 -2.78
C GLN A 507 -5.74 -4.95 -1.82
N LEU A 508 -5.91 -3.68 -1.48
CA LEU A 508 -5.08 -2.96 -0.51
C LEU A 508 -5.84 -2.83 0.81
N ASN A 509 -5.45 -3.66 1.79
CA ASN A 509 -5.88 -3.57 3.18
C ASN A 509 -4.95 -2.61 3.96
N GLY A 510 -3.68 -2.56 3.57
CA GLY A 510 -2.64 -1.73 4.16
C GLY A 510 -1.44 -1.58 3.22
N GLY A 511 -0.26 -1.33 3.80
CA GLY A 511 0.99 -1.17 3.05
C GLY A 511 1.01 -0.01 2.05
N ALA A 512 1.95 -0.04 1.11
CA ALA A 512 2.10 0.94 0.05
C ALA A 512 2.35 0.30 -1.33
N LEU A 513 1.47 0.53 -2.30
CA LEU A 513 1.64 0.18 -3.71
C LEU A 513 2.35 1.33 -4.45
N SER A 514 3.41 1.01 -5.19
CA SER A 514 4.25 2.00 -5.86
C SER A 514 4.88 1.50 -7.16
N GLY A 515 5.50 2.39 -7.92
CA GLY A 515 6.20 2.06 -9.17
C GLY A 515 5.31 2.17 -10.41
N THR A 516 5.67 1.45 -11.47
CA THR A 516 4.98 1.49 -12.76
C THR A 516 4.57 0.11 -13.25
N GLY A 517 3.39 0.03 -13.84
CA GLY A 517 2.89 -1.20 -14.44
C GLY A 517 1.41 -1.18 -14.75
N ARG A 518 0.97 -2.27 -15.39
CA ARG A 518 -0.42 -2.60 -15.68
C ARG A 518 -0.87 -3.73 -14.74
N ILE A 519 -2.04 -3.56 -14.14
CA ILE A 519 -2.65 -4.47 -13.16
C ILE A 519 -4.11 -4.74 -13.53
N GLY A 520 -4.74 -5.76 -12.91
CA GLY A 520 -6.18 -5.95 -12.91
C GLY A 520 -6.92 -4.90 -12.07
N ALA A 521 -8.20 -5.14 -11.76
CA ALA A 521 -9.03 -4.25 -10.94
C ALA A 521 -8.36 -3.92 -9.59
N LEU A 522 -8.50 -2.69 -9.10
CA LEU A 522 -7.86 -2.21 -7.87
C LEU A 522 -8.89 -1.77 -6.83
N THR A 523 -8.93 -2.44 -5.67
CA THR A 523 -9.76 -2.05 -4.52
C THR A 523 -8.87 -1.72 -3.33
N ALA A 524 -8.82 -0.45 -2.93
CA ALA A 524 -8.14 -0.01 -1.73
C ALA A 524 -9.15 0.36 -0.64
N VAL A 525 -9.18 -0.43 0.43
CA VAL A 525 -9.92 -0.12 1.66
C VAL A 525 -9.03 0.53 2.71
N GLY A 526 -7.72 0.28 2.62
CA GLY A 526 -6.66 0.93 3.39
C GLY A 526 -5.39 1.13 2.55
N GLY A 527 -4.28 1.43 3.22
CA GLY A 527 -2.96 1.52 2.58
C GLY A 527 -2.75 2.79 1.76
N THR A 528 -1.64 2.83 1.01
CA THR A 528 -1.23 3.98 0.20
C THR A 528 -0.97 3.57 -1.26
N ILE A 529 -1.44 4.36 -2.22
CA ILE A 529 -1.04 4.27 -3.62
C ILE A 529 -0.13 5.47 -3.92
N ARG A 530 1.09 5.23 -4.38
CA ARG A 530 2.05 6.26 -4.79
C ARG A 530 2.92 5.76 -5.96
N PRO A 531 2.55 6.05 -7.22
CA PRO A 531 3.31 5.59 -8.40
C PRO A 531 4.81 5.92 -8.34
N GLY A 532 5.19 7.08 -7.78
CA GLY A 532 6.58 7.39 -7.44
C GLY A 532 7.00 8.78 -7.89
N ALA A 533 7.96 8.86 -8.82
CA ALA A 533 8.38 10.13 -9.39
C ALA A 533 7.32 10.68 -10.38
N PRO A 534 7.20 11.99 -10.57
CA PRO A 534 6.30 12.56 -11.57
C PRO A 534 6.54 11.96 -12.97
N GLY A 535 5.45 11.63 -13.68
CA GLY A 535 5.50 10.87 -14.94
C GLY A 535 5.41 9.34 -14.76
N THR A 536 5.40 8.81 -13.53
CA THR A 536 5.09 7.39 -13.29
C THR A 536 3.58 7.14 -13.25
N VAL A 537 3.16 6.03 -13.86
CA VAL A 537 1.74 5.65 -13.99
C VAL A 537 1.54 4.21 -13.52
N ILE A 538 0.46 3.97 -12.76
CA ILE A 538 -0.10 2.64 -12.50
C ILE A 538 -1.44 2.56 -13.24
N THR A 539 -1.63 1.54 -14.08
CA THR A 539 -2.82 1.39 -14.94
C THR A 539 -3.59 0.12 -14.60
N SER A 540 -4.78 0.28 -14.03
CA SER A 540 -5.76 -0.79 -13.84
C SER A 540 -6.51 -1.10 -15.15
N THR A 541 -6.65 -2.37 -15.50
CA THR A 541 -7.52 -2.78 -16.62
C THR A 541 -8.98 -2.81 -16.22
N GLY A 542 -9.26 -3.27 -14.99
CA GLY A 542 -10.60 -3.23 -14.38
C GLY A 542 -10.86 -1.95 -13.59
N PRO A 543 -11.96 -1.89 -12.82
CA PRO A 543 -12.35 -0.69 -12.08
C PRO A 543 -11.38 -0.39 -10.91
N VAL A 544 -11.34 0.89 -10.51
CA VAL A 544 -10.59 1.38 -9.34
C VAL A 544 -11.58 1.83 -8.27
N THR A 545 -11.44 1.35 -7.03
CA THR A 545 -12.20 1.82 -5.87
C THR A 545 -11.25 2.26 -4.76
N LEU A 546 -11.35 3.52 -4.34
CA LEU A 546 -10.57 4.10 -3.25
C LEU A 546 -11.49 4.47 -2.07
N GLY A 547 -11.56 3.60 -1.07
CA GLY A 547 -12.34 3.76 0.16
C GLY A 547 -11.73 4.73 1.17
N VAL A 548 -12.50 5.09 2.20
CA VAL A 548 -12.13 6.12 3.20
C VAL A 548 -10.78 5.89 3.91
N GLY A 549 -10.34 4.64 4.08
CA GLY A 549 -9.03 4.33 4.68
C GLY A 549 -7.85 4.39 3.71
N ALA A 550 -8.09 4.50 2.40
CA ALA A 550 -7.05 4.54 1.38
C ALA A 550 -6.48 5.95 1.19
N VAL A 551 -5.16 6.02 1.02
CA VAL A 551 -4.42 7.25 0.69
C VAL A 551 -3.93 7.18 -0.75
N TYR A 552 -4.24 8.19 -1.57
CA TYR A 552 -3.58 8.41 -2.84
C TYR A 552 -2.58 9.55 -2.72
N VAL A 553 -1.31 9.31 -3.05
CA VAL A 553 -0.26 10.33 -3.08
C VAL A 553 0.03 10.68 -4.54
N ALA A 554 -0.17 11.94 -4.90
CA ALA A 554 0.20 12.48 -6.20
C ALA A 554 1.45 13.37 -6.08
N ASP A 555 2.55 12.98 -6.72
CA ASP A 555 3.76 13.78 -6.84
C ASP A 555 3.71 14.63 -8.12
N LEU A 556 3.80 15.96 -7.96
CA LEU A 556 3.59 16.96 -9.01
C LEU A 556 4.92 17.65 -9.39
N ALA A 557 5.20 17.85 -10.68
CA ALA A 557 6.37 18.61 -11.15
C ALA A 557 5.98 19.96 -11.77
N SER A 558 6.68 21.05 -11.42
CA SER A 558 6.40 22.38 -12.00
C SER A 558 6.69 22.40 -13.50
N GLY A 559 5.69 22.68 -14.34
CA GLY A 559 5.82 22.60 -15.80
C GLY A 559 6.08 21.20 -16.37
N GLY A 560 5.85 20.15 -15.58
CA GLY A 560 6.00 18.74 -15.97
C GLY A 560 4.76 17.91 -15.64
N PRO A 561 4.79 16.57 -15.87
CA PRO A 561 3.69 15.68 -15.53
C PRO A 561 3.52 15.55 -14.00
N ALA A 562 2.45 14.89 -13.59
CA ALA A 562 2.30 14.32 -12.24
C ALA A 562 2.54 12.80 -12.28
N THR A 563 2.58 12.16 -11.12
CA THR A 563 2.22 10.73 -11.01
C THR A 563 0.74 10.54 -11.33
N GLN A 564 0.36 9.40 -11.92
CA GLN A 564 -1.02 9.14 -12.31
C GLN A 564 -1.49 7.75 -11.90
N LEU A 565 -2.74 7.65 -11.42
CA LEU A 565 -3.49 6.40 -11.32
C LEU A 565 -4.50 6.35 -12.47
N ALA A 566 -4.38 5.36 -13.35
CA ALA A 566 -5.26 5.19 -14.50
C ALA A 566 -6.13 3.94 -14.38
N THR A 567 -7.35 3.99 -14.91
CA THR A 567 -8.16 2.81 -15.22
C THR A 567 -8.81 2.91 -16.59
N LEU A 568 -8.94 1.76 -17.27
CA LEU A 568 -9.70 1.64 -18.52
C LEU A 568 -11.22 1.59 -18.27
N GLU A 569 -11.64 1.21 -17.06
CA GLU A 569 -13.03 1.19 -16.59
C GLU A 569 -13.29 2.39 -15.66
N SER A 570 -14.20 2.26 -14.68
CA SER A 570 -14.59 3.35 -13.78
C SER A 570 -13.65 3.52 -12.58
N ALA A 571 -13.58 4.75 -12.07
CA ALA A 571 -12.96 5.06 -10.79
C ALA A 571 -14.01 5.54 -9.78
N THR A 572 -14.00 4.97 -8.58
CA THR A 572 -14.95 5.27 -7.50
C THR A 572 -14.19 5.79 -6.27
N LEU A 573 -14.43 7.05 -5.92
CA LEU A 573 -13.76 7.76 -4.84
C LEU A 573 -14.72 7.89 -3.64
N ASN A 574 -14.61 6.95 -2.71
CA ASN A 574 -15.48 6.82 -1.55
C ASN A 574 -14.89 7.53 -0.32
N GLY A 575 -14.59 8.82 -0.45
CA GLY A 575 -14.08 9.65 0.66
C GLY A 575 -12.62 9.40 1.04
N SER A 576 -11.83 8.77 0.16
CA SER A 576 -10.39 8.53 0.33
C SER A 576 -9.58 9.82 0.53
N ARG A 577 -8.36 9.69 1.07
CA ARG A 577 -7.45 10.80 1.35
C ARG A 577 -6.50 11.05 0.19
N LEU A 578 -6.52 12.26 -0.38
CA LEU A 578 -5.53 12.72 -1.36
C LEU A 578 -4.41 13.47 -0.65
N VAL A 579 -3.15 13.17 -0.98
CA VAL A 579 -1.97 13.90 -0.52
C VAL A 579 -1.21 14.41 -1.74
N LEU A 580 -1.04 15.72 -1.82
CA LEU A 580 -0.28 16.38 -2.89
C LEU A 580 1.16 16.62 -2.43
N SER A 581 2.08 15.96 -3.12
CA SER A 581 3.53 16.07 -2.94
C SER A 581 4.12 16.85 -4.12
N TYR A 582 5.16 17.65 -3.86
CA TYR A 582 5.68 18.61 -4.82
C TYR A 582 7.20 18.48 -4.92
N VAL A 583 7.71 18.31 -6.14
CA VAL A 583 9.16 18.27 -6.42
C VAL A 583 9.70 19.70 -6.47
N ALA A 584 10.94 19.91 -6.02
CA ALA A 584 11.57 21.24 -6.04
C ALA A 584 11.53 21.87 -7.45
N GLY A 585 10.86 23.01 -7.59
CA GLY A 585 10.54 23.63 -8.88
C GLY A 585 9.83 24.98 -8.74
N ARG A 586 9.53 25.64 -9.86
CA ARG A 586 8.88 26.96 -9.93
C ARG A 586 7.45 26.84 -10.44
N TYR A 587 6.55 26.66 -9.48
CA TYR A 587 5.12 26.57 -9.71
C TYR A 587 4.49 27.93 -10.05
N ARG A 588 3.49 27.93 -10.94
CA ARG A 588 2.82 29.13 -11.45
C ARG A 588 1.31 29.07 -11.26
N LEU A 589 0.66 30.23 -11.29
CA LEU A 589 -0.79 30.32 -11.38
C LEU A 589 -1.27 29.61 -12.64
N GLY A 590 -2.26 28.72 -12.51
CA GLY A 590 -2.83 27.97 -13.62
C GLY A 590 -2.09 26.67 -13.97
N ASP A 591 -0.91 26.38 -13.40
CA ASP A 591 -0.25 25.07 -13.52
C ASP A 591 -1.25 23.97 -13.16
N SER A 592 -1.35 22.95 -14.01
CA SER A 592 -2.41 21.94 -13.95
C SER A 592 -1.90 20.55 -14.30
N TRP A 593 -2.34 19.54 -13.55
CA TRP A 593 -1.97 18.14 -13.72
C TRP A 593 -3.18 17.23 -13.67
N THR A 594 -3.21 16.21 -14.54
CA THR A 594 -4.12 15.08 -14.38
C THR A 594 -3.50 14.06 -13.43
N ILE A 595 -4.15 13.82 -12.29
CA ILE A 595 -3.68 12.85 -11.28
C ILE A 595 -4.41 11.50 -11.37
N LEU A 596 -5.63 11.49 -11.92
CA LEU A 596 -6.38 10.25 -12.13
C LEU A 596 -7.14 10.29 -13.47
N THR A 597 -7.25 9.15 -14.14
CA THR A 597 -8.08 8.98 -15.35
C THR A 597 -8.88 7.69 -15.29
N ALA A 598 -10.12 7.70 -15.78
CA ALA A 598 -11.01 6.54 -15.83
C ALA A 598 -11.78 6.50 -17.15
N GLY A 599 -11.55 5.46 -17.96
CA GLY A 599 -12.21 5.29 -19.26
C GLY A 599 -13.72 5.04 -19.17
N GLY A 600 -14.16 4.35 -18.12
CA GLY A 600 -15.56 4.18 -17.72
C GLY A 600 -16.10 5.29 -16.80
N GLY A 601 -15.30 6.33 -16.55
CA GLY A 601 -15.69 7.53 -15.82
C GLY A 601 -15.37 7.57 -14.33
N VAL A 602 -15.35 8.79 -13.77
CA VAL A 602 -15.06 9.06 -12.35
C VAL A 602 -16.36 9.31 -11.58
N SER A 603 -16.47 8.70 -10.39
CA SER A 603 -17.58 8.90 -9.46
C SER A 603 -17.08 9.12 -8.02
N GLY A 604 -17.84 9.89 -7.24
CA GLY A 604 -17.45 10.29 -5.89
C GLY A 604 -16.34 11.37 -5.86
N THR A 605 -15.74 11.59 -4.69
CA THR A 605 -14.67 12.57 -4.45
C THR A 605 -13.69 12.09 -3.37
N PHE A 606 -12.50 12.68 -3.32
CA PHE A 606 -11.62 12.55 -2.16
C PHE A 606 -12.24 13.29 -0.96
N GLY A 607 -12.28 12.65 0.20
CA GLY A 607 -12.90 13.21 1.41
C GLY A 607 -12.00 14.19 2.16
N THR A 608 -10.68 14.08 1.99
CA THR A 608 -9.68 15.01 2.50
C THR A 608 -8.59 15.21 1.45
N VAL A 609 -8.06 16.44 1.36
CA VAL A 609 -6.97 16.81 0.46
C VAL A 609 -5.89 17.53 1.28
N ASP A 610 -4.79 16.86 1.54
CA ASP A 610 -3.61 17.48 2.15
C ASP A 610 -2.71 18.06 1.06
N ALA A 611 -2.35 19.34 1.20
CA ALA A 611 -1.36 19.97 0.34
C ALA A 611 -0.65 21.14 1.03
N PRO A 612 0.66 21.33 0.82
CA PRO A 612 1.33 22.58 1.17
C PRO A 612 0.79 23.77 0.36
N THR A 613 0.77 24.95 0.98
CA THR A 613 0.41 26.22 0.34
C THR A 613 1.64 26.89 -0.27
N PHE A 614 1.51 27.45 -1.47
CA PHE A 614 2.61 28.04 -2.24
C PHE A 614 2.55 29.55 -2.20
N GLY A 615 2.75 30.13 -1.01
CA GLY A 615 2.67 31.58 -0.77
C GLY A 615 1.27 32.12 -1.09
N LEU A 616 1.09 32.63 -2.31
CA LEU A 616 -0.17 33.18 -2.84
C LEU A 616 -0.98 32.18 -3.68
N LEU A 617 -0.50 30.95 -3.86
CA LEU A 617 -1.17 29.89 -4.61
C LEU A 617 -1.62 28.75 -3.69
N SER A 618 -2.72 28.08 -4.09
CA SER A 618 -3.21 26.86 -3.44
C SER A 618 -3.79 25.92 -4.48
N PRO A 619 -3.68 24.59 -4.32
CA PRO A 619 -4.27 23.64 -5.24
C PRO A 619 -5.79 23.57 -5.08
N SER A 620 -6.48 23.49 -6.22
CA SER A 620 -7.88 23.12 -6.35
C SER A 620 -7.98 21.79 -7.07
N VAL A 621 -8.84 20.89 -6.60
CA VAL A 621 -9.06 19.57 -7.20
C VAL A 621 -10.32 19.61 -8.06
N GLY A 622 -10.17 19.36 -9.35
CA GLY A 622 -11.26 19.31 -10.32
C GLY A 622 -11.68 17.87 -10.62
N TYR A 623 -12.98 17.56 -10.48
CA TYR A 623 -13.55 16.25 -10.79
C TYR A 623 -14.29 16.34 -12.14
N GLY A 624 -13.63 15.92 -13.21
CA GLY A 624 -14.22 15.79 -14.54
C GLY A 624 -14.79 14.39 -14.79
N PRO A 625 -15.61 14.19 -15.84
CA PRO A 625 -16.30 12.92 -16.07
C PRO A 625 -15.36 11.73 -16.31
N LEU A 626 -14.16 11.96 -16.84
CA LEU A 626 -13.16 10.91 -17.16
C LEU A 626 -11.83 11.10 -16.42
N ALA A 627 -11.68 12.13 -15.59
CA ALA A 627 -10.39 12.47 -14.97
C ALA A 627 -10.54 13.30 -13.69
N VAL A 628 -9.57 13.16 -12.77
CA VAL A 628 -9.36 14.12 -11.68
C VAL A 628 -8.11 14.93 -11.97
N THR A 629 -8.24 16.24 -11.93
CA THR A 629 -7.16 17.20 -12.12
C THR A 629 -6.85 17.97 -10.84
N VAL A 630 -5.64 18.49 -10.74
CA VAL A 630 -5.20 19.46 -9.73
C VAL A 630 -4.74 20.70 -10.48
N GLN A 631 -5.24 21.88 -10.12
CA GLN A 631 -4.77 23.15 -10.68
C GLN A 631 -4.38 24.11 -9.55
N LEU A 632 -3.26 24.83 -9.69
CA LEU A 632 -2.91 25.92 -8.78
C LEU A 632 -3.73 27.17 -9.08
N VAL A 633 -4.53 27.58 -8.10
CA VAL A 633 -5.40 28.76 -8.15
C VAL A 633 -4.95 29.82 -7.15
N LEU A 634 -5.41 31.05 -7.36
CA LEU A 634 -5.01 32.21 -6.57
C LEU A 634 -5.66 32.18 -5.17
N ASN A 635 -4.84 32.06 -4.12
CA ASN A 635 -5.30 32.18 -2.74
C ASN A 635 -5.42 33.65 -2.35
N ARG A 636 -6.59 34.25 -2.66
CA ARG A 636 -6.88 35.66 -2.37
C ARG A 636 -6.87 36.01 -0.87
N GLN A 637 -7.04 35.03 0.03
CA GLN A 637 -6.92 35.26 1.47
C GLN A 637 -5.45 35.40 1.92
N ALA A 638 -4.53 34.66 1.29
CA ALA A 638 -3.10 34.72 1.59
C ALA A 638 -2.49 36.12 1.35
N PHE A 639 -2.95 36.85 0.32
CA PHE A 639 -2.53 38.23 0.06
C PHE A 639 -2.69 39.13 1.30
N VAL A 640 -3.88 39.12 1.89
CA VAL A 640 -4.20 39.97 3.05
C VAL A 640 -3.52 39.44 4.33
N ALA A 641 -3.42 38.11 4.49
CA ALA A 641 -2.75 37.49 5.63
C ALA A 641 -1.21 37.72 5.65
N ILE A 642 -0.59 37.94 4.49
CA ILE A 642 0.85 38.26 4.40
C ILE A 642 1.10 39.72 4.80
N ALA A 643 0.19 40.66 4.53
CA ALA A 643 0.40 42.08 4.84
C ALA A 643 0.58 42.35 6.35
N ALA A 644 1.59 43.16 6.70
CA ALA A 644 1.86 43.57 8.08
C ALA A 644 1.31 44.96 8.43
N THR A 645 0.92 45.76 7.43
CA THR A 645 0.63 47.20 7.58
C THR A 645 -0.55 47.66 6.72
N PRO A 646 -1.15 48.84 6.97
CA PRO A 646 -2.27 49.34 6.17
C PRO A 646 -1.93 49.49 4.67
N ASN A 647 -0.78 50.07 4.33
CA ASN A 647 -0.38 50.27 2.94
C ASN A 647 -0.10 48.92 2.23
N GLN A 648 0.52 47.95 2.91
CA GLN A 648 0.67 46.59 2.37
C GLN A 648 -0.69 45.90 2.18
N ALA A 649 -1.62 46.02 3.13
CA ALA A 649 -2.92 45.35 3.07
C ALA A 649 -3.81 45.91 1.96
N GLN A 650 -3.77 47.23 1.74
CA GLN A 650 -4.46 47.91 0.65
C GLN A 650 -3.88 47.51 -0.71
N ALA A 651 -2.55 47.56 -0.87
CA ALA A 651 -1.88 47.10 -2.09
C ALA A 651 -2.12 45.60 -2.34
N ALA A 652 -2.08 44.75 -1.32
CA ALA A 652 -2.33 43.32 -1.44
C ALA A 652 -3.79 43.00 -1.80
N SER A 653 -4.76 43.75 -1.27
CA SER A 653 -6.17 43.60 -1.62
C SER A 653 -6.44 43.97 -3.08
N ALA A 654 -5.81 45.03 -3.59
CA ALA A 654 -5.89 45.37 -5.02
C ALA A 654 -5.14 44.36 -5.90
N ALA A 655 -3.96 43.89 -5.47
CA ALA A 655 -3.17 42.90 -6.21
C ALA A 655 -3.90 41.55 -6.32
N ALA A 656 -4.58 41.12 -5.25
CA ALA A 656 -5.43 39.93 -5.25
C ALA A 656 -6.63 40.02 -6.22
N GLN A 657 -6.98 41.23 -6.67
CA GLN A 657 -8.08 41.48 -7.60
C GLN A 657 -7.65 41.63 -9.06
N LEU A 658 -6.35 41.70 -9.34
CA LEU A 658 -5.81 41.79 -10.70
C LEU A 658 -6.33 40.64 -11.60
N PRO A 659 -6.51 40.89 -12.91
CA PRO A 659 -6.77 39.83 -13.89
C PRO A 659 -5.65 38.79 -13.89
N VAL A 660 -5.98 37.51 -14.06
CA VAL A 660 -5.00 36.41 -14.10
C VAL A 660 -4.01 36.50 -15.29
N THR A 661 -4.26 37.41 -16.22
CA THR A 661 -3.41 37.76 -17.36
C THR A 661 -2.42 38.91 -17.09
N SER A 662 -2.52 39.60 -15.94
CA SER A 662 -1.59 40.66 -15.55
C SER A 662 -0.20 40.07 -15.30
N ARG A 663 0.83 40.69 -15.89
CA ARG A 663 2.23 40.38 -15.57
C ARG A 663 2.52 40.69 -14.11
N LEU A 664 2.07 41.84 -13.58
CA LEU A 664 2.27 42.22 -12.18
C LEU A 664 1.76 41.12 -11.22
N LEU A 665 0.57 40.56 -11.47
CA LEU A 665 0.06 39.43 -10.69
C LEU A 665 0.89 38.15 -10.92
N GLY A 666 1.18 37.81 -12.17
CA GLY A 666 1.93 36.60 -12.54
C GLY A 666 3.34 36.55 -11.96
N GLU A 667 3.99 37.70 -11.79
CA GLU A 667 5.30 37.84 -11.15
C GLU A 667 5.16 37.69 -9.62
N LEU A 668 4.22 38.41 -9.00
CA LEU A 668 3.96 38.39 -7.54
C LEU A 668 3.69 36.98 -6.99
N VAL A 669 2.90 36.16 -7.70
CA VAL A 669 2.54 34.81 -7.24
C VAL A 669 3.69 33.79 -7.28
N THR A 670 4.82 34.13 -7.92
CA THR A 670 6.01 33.27 -7.93
C THR A 670 7.01 33.60 -6.82
N LEU A 671 6.76 34.65 -6.03
CA LEU A 671 7.58 35.00 -4.87
C LEU A 671 7.30 34.08 -3.67
N PRO A 672 8.32 33.78 -2.85
CA PRO A 672 8.12 33.16 -1.55
C PRO A 672 7.44 34.14 -0.57
N ALA A 673 6.83 33.61 0.49
CA ALA A 673 5.95 34.37 1.40
C ALA A 673 6.62 35.55 2.12
N ASP A 674 7.92 35.44 2.41
CA ASP A 674 8.77 36.46 2.98
C ASP A 674 9.12 37.58 1.98
N GLY A 675 9.38 37.21 0.71
CA GLY A 675 9.74 38.12 -0.36
C GLY A 675 8.62 39.09 -0.80
N ILE A 676 7.36 38.84 -0.43
CA ILE A 676 6.21 39.63 -0.90
C ILE A 676 6.07 40.97 -0.17
N ARG A 677 6.38 41.05 1.13
CA ARG A 677 6.15 42.26 1.94
C ARG A 677 6.89 43.51 1.41
N PRO A 678 8.21 43.47 1.11
CA PRO A 678 8.92 44.64 0.59
C PRO A 678 8.39 45.08 -0.77
N VAL A 679 7.93 44.14 -1.58
CA VAL A 679 7.35 44.42 -2.91
C VAL A 679 6.03 45.17 -2.75
N LEU A 680 5.12 44.71 -1.89
CA LEU A 680 3.88 45.43 -1.57
C LEU A 680 4.12 46.86 -1.09
N THR A 681 5.14 47.10 -0.26
CA THR A 681 5.53 48.46 0.17
C THR A 681 5.96 49.31 -1.03
N SER A 682 6.82 48.81 -1.92
CA SER A 682 7.26 49.55 -3.14
C SER A 682 6.14 49.79 -4.16
N LEU A 683 5.19 48.85 -4.26
CA LEU A 683 4.01 48.93 -5.13
C LEU A 683 2.99 49.96 -4.64
N SER A 684 2.94 50.25 -3.32
CA SER A 684 1.93 51.14 -2.73
C SER A 684 2.03 52.60 -3.21
N GLY A 685 3.23 53.10 -3.52
CA GLY A 685 3.41 54.48 -3.98
C GLY A 685 3.08 55.56 -2.94
N ASP A 686 3.33 55.29 -1.65
CA ASP A 686 3.09 56.20 -0.53
C ASP A 686 3.74 57.59 -0.65
N ILE A 687 4.78 57.74 -1.48
CA ILE A 687 5.33 59.05 -1.89
C ILE A 687 4.25 59.98 -2.49
N HIS A 688 3.31 59.44 -3.28
CA HIS A 688 2.22 60.20 -3.93
C HIS A 688 1.14 60.68 -2.98
N ALA A 689 0.99 60.03 -1.84
CA ALA A 689 0.11 60.44 -0.74
C ALA A 689 0.86 61.41 0.20
N SER A 690 2.16 61.19 0.41
CA SER A 690 3.04 62.00 1.23
C SER A 690 3.36 63.39 0.66
N THR A 691 3.06 63.63 -0.62
CA THR A 691 3.06 64.98 -1.21
C THR A 691 2.15 65.94 -0.43
N VAL A 692 1.04 65.46 0.15
CA VAL A 692 0.06 66.31 0.86
C VAL A 692 0.69 67.01 2.06
N ALA A 693 1.42 66.28 2.91
CA ALA A 693 2.14 66.89 4.03
C ALA A 693 3.39 67.67 3.58
N THR A 694 4.07 67.23 2.52
CA THR A 694 5.26 67.90 1.99
C THR A 694 4.93 69.30 1.47
N ILE A 695 3.88 69.43 0.66
CA ILE A 695 3.41 70.73 0.15
C ILE A 695 2.78 71.59 1.26
N ALA A 696 2.21 70.99 2.30
CA ALA A 696 1.74 71.72 3.49
C ALA A 696 2.87 72.40 4.27
N ASP A 697 4.08 71.83 4.30
CA ASP A 697 5.29 72.46 4.86
C ASP A 697 5.91 73.48 3.89
N ALA A 698 5.94 73.17 2.59
CA ALA A 698 6.44 74.06 1.55
C ALA A 698 5.72 75.41 1.53
N ALA A 699 4.38 75.37 1.57
CA ALA A 699 3.51 76.53 1.66
C ALA A 699 3.75 77.29 2.98
N ALA A 700 3.83 76.56 4.11
CA ALA A 700 4.06 77.15 5.41
C ALA A 700 5.41 77.88 5.53
N PHE A 701 6.45 77.41 4.84
CA PHE A 701 7.77 78.02 4.78
C PHE A 701 7.81 79.32 3.96
N ALA A 702 7.02 79.43 2.90
CA ALA A 702 6.87 80.66 2.13
C ALA A 702 6.10 81.72 2.94
N ASP A 703 4.88 81.39 3.38
CA ASP A 703 4.00 82.30 4.11
C ASP A 703 4.58 82.72 5.47
N GLY A 704 5.39 81.85 6.10
CA GLY A 704 6.18 82.20 7.28
C GLY A 704 7.09 83.41 7.06
N ALA A 705 7.66 83.60 5.87
CA ALA A 705 8.51 84.75 5.56
C ALA A 705 7.74 86.07 5.52
N VAL A 706 6.55 86.05 4.90
CA VAL A 706 5.69 87.22 4.80
C VAL A 706 5.11 87.58 6.18
N MET A 707 4.88 86.58 7.06
CA MET A 707 4.53 86.82 8.47
C MET A 707 5.69 87.40 9.29
N ASP A 708 6.93 86.92 9.09
CA ASP A 708 8.10 87.51 9.76
C ASP A 708 8.25 88.99 9.35
N ARG A 709 8.09 89.32 8.06
CA ARG A 709 8.10 90.71 7.56
C ARG A 709 6.99 91.59 8.17
N LEU A 710 5.80 91.02 8.41
CA LEU A 710 4.67 91.68 9.10
C LEU A 710 4.92 91.93 10.61
N ARG A 711 5.89 91.24 11.21
CA ARG A 711 6.37 91.50 12.58
C ARG A 711 7.51 92.53 12.59
N GLU A 712 8.31 92.61 11.53
CA GLU A 712 9.44 93.55 11.41
C GLU A 712 9.01 94.97 10.99
N ARG A 713 8.06 95.10 10.04
CA ARG A 713 7.46 96.38 9.58
C ARG A 713 8.45 97.48 9.17
N ASN A 714 9.53 97.09 8.51
CA ASN A 714 10.66 97.95 8.17
C ASN A 714 11.00 97.91 6.67
N GLY A 715 11.06 99.08 6.01
CA GLY A 715 11.22 99.24 4.56
C GLY A 715 9.90 99.38 3.81
N THR A 716 9.98 99.90 2.58
CA THR A 716 8.86 100.03 1.62
C THR A 716 8.91 98.92 0.56
N ILE A 717 10.11 98.50 0.16
CA ILE A 717 10.37 97.35 -0.73
C ILE A 717 11.31 96.38 -0.01
N TRP A 718 11.11 95.07 -0.20
CA TRP A 718 11.93 94.04 0.43
C TRP A 718 12.14 92.80 -0.44
N GLY A 719 13.25 92.11 -0.22
CA GLY A 719 13.62 90.84 -0.84
C GLY A 719 14.23 89.89 0.19
N SER A 720 14.05 88.59 -0.02
CA SER A 720 14.43 87.52 0.91
C SER A 720 14.88 86.28 0.13
N ALA A 721 16.07 85.77 0.41
CA ALA A 721 16.53 84.47 -0.03
C ALA A 721 16.54 83.49 1.16
N GLY A 722 15.82 82.38 1.05
CA GLY A 722 15.69 81.36 2.10
C GLY A 722 16.12 79.97 1.64
N ALA A 723 16.64 79.17 2.58
CA ALA A 723 16.90 77.75 2.41
C ALA A 723 16.35 76.97 3.60
N ARG A 724 15.76 75.80 3.36
CA ARG A 724 15.18 74.90 4.36
C ARG A 724 15.63 73.46 4.12
N ARG A 725 15.87 72.74 5.21
CA ARG A 725 15.99 71.28 5.24
C ARG A 725 15.00 70.76 6.27
N ALA A 726 13.99 70.05 5.80
CA ALA A 726 13.00 69.34 6.61
C ALA A 726 13.25 67.82 6.56
N THR A 727 12.83 67.11 7.59
CA THR A 727 12.89 65.65 7.66
C THR A 727 11.70 65.16 8.47
N THR A 728 10.81 64.41 7.81
CA THR A 728 9.66 63.78 8.45
C THR A 728 9.93 62.30 8.64
N ARG A 729 9.88 61.85 9.88
CA ARG A 729 10.08 60.45 10.26
C ARG A 729 8.82 59.66 9.91
N GLY A 730 9.02 58.50 9.29
CA GLY A 730 7.94 57.58 8.93
C GLY A 730 7.23 56.97 10.14
N PHE A 731 6.06 56.38 9.92
CA PHE A 731 5.32 55.64 10.94
C PHE A 731 4.60 54.44 10.31
N GLY A 732 4.85 53.24 10.83
CA GLY A 732 4.51 52.00 10.14
C GLY A 732 5.20 51.94 8.78
N ASP A 733 4.43 51.59 7.74
CA ASP A 733 4.90 51.51 6.35
C ASP A 733 4.76 52.81 5.55
N VAL A 734 4.45 53.92 6.23
CA VAL A 734 4.58 55.24 5.61
C VAL A 734 6.05 55.66 5.71
N ALA A 735 6.74 55.72 4.58
CA ALA A 735 8.15 56.04 4.52
C ALA A 735 8.44 57.41 5.14
N GLY A 736 9.60 57.54 5.81
CA GLY A 736 10.14 58.85 6.15
C GLY A 736 10.61 59.58 4.89
N ASN A 737 10.51 60.91 4.89
CA ASN A 737 11.05 61.75 3.83
C ASN A 737 12.04 62.80 4.37
N ARG A 738 12.87 63.30 3.46
CA ARG A 738 13.70 64.49 3.66
C ARG A 738 13.53 65.42 2.49
N THR A 739 13.16 66.67 2.79
CA THR A 739 13.02 67.75 1.81
C THR A 739 14.15 68.75 2.00
N ASN A 740 14.89 69.08 0.94
CA ASN A 740 15.79 70.23 0.90
C ASN A 740 15.22 71.21 -0.13
N GLY A 741 15.06 72.47 0.23
CA GLY A 741 14.42 73.45 -0.65
C GLY A 741 14.92 74.87 -0.42
N ARG A 742 14.71 75.71 -1.42
CA ARG A 742 15.09 77.13 -1.42
C ARG A 742 13.97 77.98 -2.00
N ASN A 743 13.86 79.22 -1.55
CA ASN A 743 12.95 80.19 -2.11
C ASN A 743 13.59 81.58 -2.22
N PHE A 744 13.16 82.32 -3.22
CA PHE A 744 13.30 83.76 -3.29
C PHE A 744 11.91 84.38 -3.17
N ILE A 745 11.81 85.42 -2.34
CA ILE A 745 10.57 86.10 -1.98
C ILE A 745 10.84 87.59 -2.09
N ALA A 746 9.98 88.32 -2.78
CA ALA A 746 10.06 89.78 -2.86
C ALA A 746 8.67 90.39 -2.66
N GLY A 747 8.64 91.59 -2.09
CA GLY A 747 7.40 92.29 -1.83
C GLY A 747 7.57 93.79 -1.69
N ALA A 748 6.44 94.47 -1.64
CA ALA A 748 6.34 95.88 -1.31
C ALA A 748 5.13 96.11 -0.41
N ASP A 749 5.28 97.00 0.55
CA ASP A 749 4.25 97.39 1.50
C ASP A 749 4.22 98.90 1.69
N GLN A 750 3.01 99.43 1.84
CA GLN A 750 2.73 100.85 1.97
C GLN A 750 1.98 101.09 3.28
N GLN A 751 2.41 102.11 4.04
CA GLN A 751 1.60 102.63 5.14
C GLN A 751 0.41 103.40 4.55
N LEU A 752 -0.81 102.92 4.84
CA LEU A 752 -2.06 103.51 4.37
C LEU A 752 -2.58 104.59 5.32
N LEU A 753 -2.41 104.35 6.63
CA LEU A 753 -2.73 105.26 7.73
C LEU A 753 -1.68 105.03 8.85
N PRO A 754 -1.52 105.95 9.81
CA PRO A 754 -0.69 105.70 10.99
C PRO A 754 -1.08 104.37 11.68
N GLY A 755 -0.11 103.46 11.83
CA GLY A 755 -0.31 102.11 12.38
C GLY A 755 -0.84 101.06 11.40
N LEU A 756 -1.38 101.43 10.23
CA LEU A 756 -1.92 100.50 9.22
C LEU A 756 -1.02 100.45 7.98
N SER A 757 -0.46 99.27 7.70
CA SER A 757 0.19 98.97 6.41
C SER A 757 -0.51 97.83 5.67
N ALA A 758 -0.39 97.84 4.35
CA ALA A 758 -0.79 96.74 3.47
C ALA A 758 0.25 96.55 2.38
N GLY A 759 0.39 95.31 1.89
CA GLY A 759 1.41 94.97 0.91
C GLY A 759 1.10 93.73 0.10
N VAL A 760 1.96 93.52 -0.90
CA VAL A 760 1.94 92.37 -1.80
C VAL A 760 3.29 91.68 -1.77
N ALA A 761 3.30 90.36 -1.91
CA ALA A 761 4.51 89.55 -2.04
C ALA A 761 4.33 88.53 -3.16
N GLY A 762 5.43 88.23 -3.85
CA GLY A 762 5.55 87.12 -4.78
C GLY A 762 6.76 86.26 -4.41
N TRP A 763 6.66 84.96 -4.65
CA TRP A 763 7.76 84.02 -4.40
C TRP A 763 7.92 83.00 -5.52
N TYR A 764 9.18 82.57 -5.68
CA TYR A 764 9.56 81.43 -6.50
C TYR A 764 10.50 80.53 -5.71
N GLY A 765 10.51 79.23 -5.98
CA GLY A 765 11.42 78.30 -5.33
C GLY A 765 11.38 76.90 -5.91
N ASP A 766 12.30 76.07 -5.44
CA ASP A 766 12.45 74.68 -5.84
C ASP A 766 12.93 73.83 -4.66
N ALA A 767 12.55 72.56 -4.65
CA ALA A 767 12.95 71.60 -3.63
C ALA A 767 13.03 70.17 -4.15
N ASP A 768 14.03 69.43 -3.66
CA ASP A 768 14.10 67.98 -3.75
C ASP A 768 13.51 67.35 -2.48
N THR A 769 12.71 66.30 -2.64
CA THR A 769 12.19 65.47 -1.57
C THR A 769 12.53 64.02 -1.85
N THR A 770 13.25 63.38 -0.92
CA THR A 770 13.70 61.99 -1.02
C THR A 770 13.02 61.14 0.05
N GLY A 771 12.50 59.98 -0.33
CA GLY A 771 11.92 58.97 0.56
C GLY A 771 12.32 57.56 0.14
N TRP A 772 11.92 56.55 0.90
CA TRP A 772 12.25 55.14 0.62
C TRP A 772 11.67 54.63 -0.71
N SER A 773 10.44 55.06 -1.04
CA SER A 773 9.67 54.61 -2.21
C SER A 773 9.88 55.43 -3.47
N GLY A 774 10.64 56.54 -3.42
CA GLY A 774 10.90 57.39 -4.57
C GLY A 774 11.34 58.81 -4.22
N LYS A 775 11.45 59.63 -5.27
CA LYS A 775 11.78 61.05 -5.22
C LYS A 775 10.58 61.88 -5.71
N LEU A 776 10.39 63.03 -5.07
CA LEU A 776 9.55 64.13 -5.54
C LEU A 776 10.45 65.35 -5.73
N ASP A 777 10.53 65.89 -6.93
CA ASP A 777 11.02 67.24 -7.18
C ASP A 777 9.82 68.16 -7.39
N TYR A 778 9.84 69.37 -6.84
CA TYR A 778 8.82 70.36 -7.18
C TYR A 778 9.41 71.77 -7.34
N THR A 779 8.79 72.55 -8.23
CA THR A 779 8.95 74.01 -8.26
C THR A 779 7.68 74.66 -7.73
N GLN A 780 7.83 75.83 -7.12
CA GLN A 780 6.72 76.59 -6.55
C GLN A 780 6.77 78.04 -7.03
N ALA A 781 5.62 78.59 -7.38
CA ALA A 781 5.44 80.02 -7.67
C ALA A 781 4.17 80.49 -6.94
N GLY A 782 4.21 81.62 -6.25
CA GLY A 782 3.06 82.07 -5.46
C GLY A 782 3.00 83.57 -5.23
N VAL A 783 1.82 84.02 -4.80
CA VAL A 783 1.48 85.41 -4.54
C VAL A 783 0.69 85.52 -3.23
N GLY A 784 0.91 86.60 -2.49
CA GLY A 784 0.26 86.87 -1.22
C GLY A 784 -0.10 88.33 -1.04
N LEU A 785 -1.27 88.57 -0.46
CA LEU A 785 -1.72 89.86 0.03
C LEU A 785 -1.63 89.84 1.56
N TYR A 786 -1.09 90.90 2.16
CA TYR A 786 -0.92 90.98 3.60
C TYR A 786 -1.20 92.40 4.12
N ALA A 787 -1.65 92.50 5.37
CA ALA A 787 -1.86 93.75 6.05
C ALA A 787 -1.55 93.65 7.55
N GLY A 788 -1.09 94.76 8.13
CA GLY A 788 -0.78 94.88 9.54
C GLY A 788 -1.40 96.15 10.12
N ALA A 789 -2.12 96.04 11.23
CA ALA A 789 -2.64 97.18 11.98
C ALA A 789 -2.05 97.18 13.40
N ASP A 790 -1.64 98.35 13.89
CA ASP A 790 -1.22 98.58 15.27
C ASP A 790 -2.14 99.64 15.90
N TYR A 791 -2.68 99.35 17.09
CA TYR A 791 -3.59 100.23 17.82
C TYR A 791 -3.20 100.26 19.31
N GLY A 792 -2.40 101.26 19.67
CA GLY A 792 -1.75 101.29 20.98
C GLY A 792 -0.78 100.11 21.13
N ALA A 793 -1.01 99.26 22.12
CA ALA A 793 -0.26 98.02 22.31
C ALA A 793 -0.80 96.83 21.47
N LEU A 794 -2.00 96.92 20.90
CA LEU A 794 -2.59 95.82 20.13
C LEU A 794 -2.01 95.78 18.73
N THR A 795 -1.37 94.66 18.37
CA THR A 795 -0.94 94.37 17.00
C THR A 795 -1.86 93.33 16.36
N LEU A 796 -2.15 93.53 15.07
CA LEU A 796 -2.95 92.64 14.22
C LEU A 796 -2.21 92.43 12.90
N ARG A 797 -2.19 91.19 12.42
CA ARG A 797 -1.49 90.75 11.19
C ARG A 797 -2.40 89.79 10.44
N VAL A 798 -2.65 90.05 9.16
CA VAL A 798 -3.50 89.20 8.31
C VAL A 798 -2.84 88.96 6.95
N MET A 799 -3.04 87.77 6.41
CA MET A 799 -2.53 87.36 5.10
C MET A 799 -3.51 86.42 4.40
N ALA A 800 -3.58 86.55 3.07
CA ALA A 800 -4.14 85.53 2.19
C ALA A 800 -3.14 85.24 1.06
N SER A 801 -2.88 83.96 0.78
CA SER A 801 -1.88 83.51 -0.19
C SER A 801 -2.44 82.50 -1.18
N ARG A 802 -1.78 82.38 -2.33
CA ARG A 802 -1.94 81.28 -3.26
C ARG A 802 -0.60 80.89 -3.87
N THR A 803 -0.24 79.61 -3.79
CA THR A 803 0.94 79.06 -4.45
C THR A 803 0.51 77.96 -5.43
N TRP A 804 1.11 77.95 -6.61
CA TRP A 804 1.04 76.87 -7.59
C TRP A 804 2.33 76.05 -7.53
N TYR A 805 2.20 74.74 -7.68
CA TYR A 805 3.29 73.78 -7.65
C TYR A 805 3.26 72.93 -8.91
N ASP A 806 4.41 72.79 -9.56
CA ASP A 806 4.66 71.78 -10.59
C ASP A 806 5.52 70.68 -9.95
N MET A 807 5.03 69.44 -9.96
CA MET A 807 5.60 68.30 -9.25
C MET A 807 6.01 67.20 -10.23
N HIS A 808 7.26 66.76 -10.15
CA HIS A 808 7.76 65.57 -10.84
C HIS A 808 8.11 64.47 -9.83
N THR A 809 7.77 63.23 -10.16
CA THR A 809 8.01 62.07 -9.29
C THR A 809 8.78 60.99 -10.03
N ASP A 810 9.73 60.35 -9.35
CA ASP A 810 10.50 59.21 -9.85
C ASP A 810 10.48 58.07 -8.82
N ARG A 811 10.02 56.89 -9.25
CA ARG A 811 9.87 55.68 -8.44
C ARG A 811 10.48 54.49 -9.19
N ARG A 812 10.99 53.51 -8.46
CA ARG A 812 11.42 52.23 -9.03
C ARG A 812 10.76 51.06 -8.29
N VAL A 813 10.17 50.15 -9.06
CA VAL A 813 9.66 48.87 -8.58
C VAL A 813 10.51 47.78 -9.23
N SER A 814 11.18 46.95 -8.42
CA SER A 814 11.97 45.84 -8.95
C SER A 814 12.00 44.66 -8.00
N PHE A 815 11.63 43.48 -8.52
CA PHE A 815 11.55 42.22 -7.78
C PHE A 815 11.68 41.03 -8.77
N ASN A 816 11.60 39.79 -8.27
CA ASN A 816 11.74 38.56 -9.08
C ASN A 816 12.98 38.57 -10.00
N ALA A 817 14.16 38.34 -9.41
CA ALA A 817 15.44 38.46 -10.11
C ALA A 817 15.56 37.58 -11.37
N ASP A 818 14.86 36.44 -11.39
CA ASP A 818 14.93 35.46 -12.49
C ASP A 818 14.15 35.91 -13.75
N THR A 819 13.11 36.72 -13.60
CA THR A 819 12.35 37.33 -14.70
C THR A 819 12.82 38.76 -15.00
N ASN A 820 13.70 39.30 -14.16
CA ASN A 820 14.19 40.69 -14.20
C ASN A 820 13.03 41.71 -14.23
N PHE A 821 11.99 41.52 -13.41
CA PHE A 821 10.94 42.53 -13.27
C PHE A 821 11.51 43.80 -12.63
N SER A 822 11.70 44.85 -13.42
CA SER A 822 12.24 46.13 -12.98
C SER A 822 11.65 47.27 -13.82
N GLU A 823 10.74 48.03 -13.24
CA GLU A 823 10.10 49.19 -13.86
C GLU A 823 10.59 50.49 -13.18
N ARG A 824 10.95 51.49 -14.00
CA ARG A 824 11.11 52.89 -13.55
C ARG A 824 9.83 53.62 -13.92
N LEU A 825 9.28 54.34 -12.96
CA LEU A 825 7.94 54.90 -12.99
C LEU A 825 8.05 56.39 -12.75
N THR A 826 7.58 57.20 -13.69
CA THR A 826 7.76 58.65 -13.66
C THR A 826 6.44 59.39 -13.87
N GLY A 827 6.13 60.34 -13.00
CA GLY A 827 4.87 61.09 -13.04
C GLY A 827 5.08 62.60 -13.01
N GLN A 828 4.10 63.34 -13.52
CA GLN A 828 4.00 64.79 -13.45
C GLN A 828 2.59 65.19 -13.03
N SER A 829 2.45 66.22 -12.20
CA SER A 829 1.14 66.71 -11.74
C SER A 829 1.21 68.10 -11.12
N GLY A 830 0.11 68.84 -11.18
CA GLY A 830 -0.04 70.14 -10.53
C GLY A 830 -0.57 70.02 -9.10
N ALA A 831 -0.22 70.98 -8.26
CA ALA A 831 -0.95 71.25 -7.02
C ALA A 831 -1.10 72.76 -6.79
N THR A 832 -2.05 73.16 -5.95
CA THR A 832 -2.18 74.54 -5.46
C THR A 832 -2.41 74.55 -3.95
N SER A 833 -1.76 75.47 -3.25
CA SER A 833 -2.11 75.85 -1.89
C SER A 833 -2.83 77.19 -1.90
N ASN A 834 -3.78 77.36 -0.98
CA ASN A 834 -4.41 78.63 -0.65
C ASN A 834 -4.37 78.73 0.88
N GLU A 835 -3.69 79.72 1.44
CA GLU A 835 -3.69 79.93 2.89
C GLU A 835 -4.41 81.22 3.27
N PHE A 836 -4.97 81.22 4.47
CA PHE A 836 -5.38 82.42 5.19
C PHE A 836 -4.78 82.35 6.59
N ALA A 837 -4.12 83.42 7.03
CA ALA A 837 -3.49 83.47 8.35
C ALA A 837 -3.81 84.80 9.05
N LEU A 838 -4.15 84.71 10.33
CA LEU A 838 -4.50 85.82 11.19
C LEU A 838 -3.73 85.68 12.51
N GLU A 839 -2.99 86.70 12.92
CA GLU A 839 -2.24 86.76 14.18
C GLU A 839 -2.56 88.08 14.90
N THR A 840 -2.68 88.03 16.22
CA THR A 840 -2.80 89.19 17.09
C THR A 840 -1.89 89.05 18.29
N GLY A 841 -1.31 90.16 18.76
CA GLY A 841 -0.43 90.17 19.93
C GLY A 841 -0.47 91.51 20.65
N ILE A 842 0.07 91.54 21.88
CA ILE A 842 0.07 92.74 22.73
C ILE A 842 1.52 93.13 23.01
N ASP A 843 1.96 94.27 22.50
CA ASP A 843 3.33 94.77 22.66
C ASP A 843 3.54 95.40 24.04
N ASN A 844 4.40 94.78 24.85
CA ASN A 844 4.78 95.25 26.19
C ASN A 844 6.23 95.74 26.18
N SER A 845 6.43 97.06 26.08
CA SER A 845 7.76 97.67 25.96
C SER A 845 8.31 98.13 27.31
N VAL A 846 9.52 97.68 27.65
CA VAL A 846 10.30 98.03 28.85
C VAL A 846 11.70 98.44 28.42
N GLY A 847 11.93 99.76 28.33
CA GLY A 847 13.20 100.31 27.84
C GLY A 847 13.46 99.91 26.38
N PRO A 848 14.63 99.32 26.04
CA PRO A 848 14.96 98.88 24.69
C PRO A 848 14.36 97.52 24.31
N VAL A 849 13.58 96.87 25.19
CA VAL A 849 13.00 95.55 24.97
C VAL A 849 11.49 95.63 24.82
N THR A 850 10.94 95.06 23.75
CA THR A 850 9.50 94.81 23.57
C THR A 850 9.23 93.32 23.68
N ILE A 851 8.25 92.94 24.50
CA ILE A 851 7.78 91.56 24.64
C ILE A 851 6.33 91.48 24.16
N THR A 852 6.09 90.64 23.15
CA THR A 852 4.80 90.50 22.49
C THR A 852 4.30 89.05 22.62
N PRO A 853 3.52 88.72 23.66
CA PRO A 853 2.67 87.53 23.63
C PRO A 853 1.68 87.64 22.46
N PHE A 854 1.53 86.54 21.71
CA PHE A 854 0.66 86.50 20.54
C PHE A 854 -0.12 85.19 20.41
N ALA A 855 -1.26 85.27 19.72
CA ALA A 855 -2.11 84.17 19.34
C ALA A 855 -2.58 84.34 17.90
N GLY A 856 -2.79 83.24 17.18
CA GLY A 856 -3.21 83.28 15.79
C GLY A 856 -3.84 81.99 15.30
N VAL A 857 -4.41 82.05 14.11
CA VAL A 857 -5.01 80.93 13.39
C VAL A 857 -4.57 80.96 11.93
N ARG A 858 -4.28 79.79 11.38
CA ARG A 858 -3.97 79.60 9.96
C ARG A 858 -4.84 78.50 9.39
N TYR A 859 -5.52 78.79 8.29
CA TYR A 859 -6.24 77.81 7.49
C TYR A 859 -5.45 77.57 6.20
N GLN A 860 -5.21 76.31 5.86
CA GLN A 860 -4.55 75.90 4.62
C GLN A 860 -5.49 74.97 3.85
N LYS A 861 -5.78 75.28 2.58
CA LYS A 861 -6.43 74.36 1.63
C LYS A 861 -5.46 73.99 0.52
N LEU A 862 -5.33 72.70 0.26
CA LEU A 862 -4.47 72.11 -0.75
C LEU A 862 -5.31 71.33 -1.76
N ASP A 863 -5.15 71.64 -3.04
CA ASP A 863 -5.80 70.94 -4.15
C ASP A 863 -4.73 70.38 -5.09
N PHE A 864 -4.68 69.05 -5.21
CA PHE A 864 -3.74 68.28 -6.03
C PHE A 864 -4.48 67.68 -7.22
N ASP A 865 -3.95 67.84 -8.43
CA ASP A 865 -4.48 67.16 -9.60
C ASP A 865 -4.15 65.66 -9.61
N SER A 866 -4.76 64.93 -10.55
CA SER A 866 -4.38 63.54 -10.79
C SER A 866 -2.95 63.44 -11.29
N LEU A 867 -2.23 62.40 -10.86
CA LEU A 867 -0.90 62.05 -11.32
C LEU A 867 -0.97 60.65 -11.92
N GLN A 868 -0.74 60.55 -13.23
CA GLN A 868 -0.50 59.28 -13.90
C GLN A 868 1.01 59.10 -14.07
N GLU A 869 1.55 57.99 -13.57
CA GLU A 869 2.91 57.57 -13.90
C GLU A 869 2.95 56.96 -15.31
N ALA A 870 4.02 57.23 -16.05
CA ALA A 870 4.47 56.44 -17.20
C ALA A 870 5.46 55.37 -16.71
N GLY A 871 5.47 54.20 -17.35
CA GLY A 871 6.25 53.05 -16.91
C GLY A 871 5.73 51.74 -17.50
N GLY A 872 5.55 50.71 -16.67
CA GLY A 872 4.92 49.44 -17.04
C GLY A 872 3.66 49.15 -16.23
N GLU A 873 3.41 47.87 -15.89
CA GLU A 873 2.16 47.45 -15.24
C GLU A 873 2.02 47.97 -13.79
N SER A 874 3.12 48.24 -13.09
CA SER A 874 3.11 48.77 -11.72
C SER A 874 3.01 50.29 -11.63
N ALA A 875 2.87 50.97 -12.77
CA ALA A 875 2.60 52.41 -12.85
C ALA A 875 1.25 52.76 -12.20
N LEU A 876 1.24 53.80 -11.36
CA LEU A 876 0.07 54.24 -10.61
C LEU A 876 -0.65 55.42 -11.26
N LEU A 877 -1.98 55.40 -11.14
CA LEU A 877 -2.80 56.60 -11.18
C LEU A 877 -3.14 57.01 -9.75
N ALA A 878 -2.53 58.09 -9.27
CA ALA A 878 -2.90 58.75 -8.02
C ALA A 878 -3.98 59.79 -8.33
N LYS A 879 -5.19 59.64 -7.79
CA LYS A 879 -6.32 60.52 -8.13
C LYS A 879 -6.12 61.97 -7.65
N ARG A 880 -6.96 62.87 -8.18
CA ARG A 880 -7.11 64.26 -7.69
C ARG A 880 -7.51 64.24 -6.21
N LYS A 881 -6.87 65.06 -5.38
CA LYS A 881 -7.11 65.15 -3.93
C LYS A 881 -7.34 66.59 -3.52
N SER A 882 -8.39 66.86 -2.74
CA SER A 882 -8.50 68.08 -1.94
C SER A 882 -8.27 67.71 -0.48
N SER A 883 -7.55 68.55 0.26
CA SER A 883 -7.31 68.40 1.70
C SER A 883 -7.16 69.77 2.34
N SER A 884 -7.45 69.88 3.64
CA SER A 884 -7.30 71.14 4.38
C SER A 884 -6.96 70.89 5.84
N ARG A 885 -6.36 71.89 6.48
CA ARG A 885 -6.11 71.91 7.93
C ARG A 885 -6.26 73.32 8.50
N THR A 886 -6.67 73.38 9.76
CA THR A 886 -6.65 74.58 10.58
C THR A 886 -5.63 74.40 11.69
N LEU A 887 -4.72 75.35 11.83
CA LEU A 887 -3.65 75.40 12.81
C LEU A 887 -3.91 76.58 13.75
N GLY A 888 -3.92 76.34 15.07
CA GLY A 888 -3.88 77.39 16.08
C GLY A 888 -2.42 77.61 16.51
N ARG A 889 -1.96 78.86 16.60
CA ARG A 889 -0.60 79.20 17.02
C ARG A 889 -0.64 80.13 18.23
N THR A 890 0.23 79.91 19.21
CA THR A 890 0.44 80.80 20.34
C THR A 890 1.93 80.92 20.63
N GLY A 891 2.40 82.07 21.11
CA GLY A 891 3.82 82.27 21.32
C GLY A 891 4.19 83.58 21.99
N LEU A 892 5.50 83.79 22.09
CA LEU A 892 6.13 84.96 22.67
C LEU A 892 7.23 85.45 21.74
N ASP A 893 7.08 86.68 21.25
CA ASP A 893 8.12 87.43 20.58
C ASP A 893 8.84 88.33 21.59
N GLY A 894 10.17 88.40 21.53
CA GLY A 894 10.99 89.38 22.26
C GLY A 894 11.90 90.11 21.28
N LYS A 895 11.79 91.43 21.20
CA LYS A 895 12.62 92.30 20.35
C LYS A 895 13.48 93.22 21.24
N LEU A 896 14.79 93.20 21.04
CA LEU A 896 15.75 94.15 21.62
C LEU A 896 16.19 95.14 20.53
N GLU A 897 16.12 96.45 20.80
CA GLU A 897 16.55 97.50 19.88
C GLU A 897 17.77 98.27 20.39
N ALA A 898 18.84 98.28 19.61
CA ALA A 898 20.04 99.09 19.84
C ALA A 898 19.98 100.39 19.03
N ARG A 899 19.72 101.52 19.71
CA ARG A 899 19.55 102.85 19.09
C ARG A 899 20.88 103.63 19.05
N GLY A 900 21.89 103.03 18.44
CA GLY A 900 23.23 103.61 18.25
C GLY A 900 23.46 104.19 16.84
N PRO A 901 24.70 104.57 16.49
CA PRO A 901 25.06 105.10 15.16
C PRO A 901 24.83 104.12 14.01
N LEU A 902 24.80 102.83 14.32
CA LEU A 902 24.27 101.76 13.46
C LEU A 902 23.05 101.19 14.20
N PRO A 903 21.82 101.58 13.85
CA PRO A 903 20.62 101.04 14.48
C PRO A 903 20.50 99.54 14.17
N ALA A 904 20.28 98.73 15.18
CA ALA A 904 20.16 97.28 15.03
C ALA A 904 19.05 96.72 15.93
N SER A 905 18.48 95.58 15.56
CA SER A 905 17.58 94.84 16.43
C SER A 905 17.86 93.33 16.41
N ILE A 906 17.59 92.69 17.55
CA ILE A 906 17.60 91.23 17.70
C ILE A 906 16.20 90.82 18.13
N ARG A 907 15.57 89.92 17.39
CA ARG A 907 14.30 89.29 17.74
C ARG A 907 14.54 87.81 18.07
N VAL A 908 13.92 87.35 19.14
CA VAL A 908 13.75 85.93 19.45
C VAL A 908 12.25 85.64 19.48
N SER A 909 11.81 84.58 18.82
CA SER A 909 10.42 84.12 18.80
C SER A 909 10.38 82.65 19.22
N ALA A 910 9.45 82.32 20.11
CA ALA A 910 9.15 80.94 20.49
C ALA A 910 7.63 80.73 20.45
N ALA A 911 7.18 79.74 19.70
CA ALA A 911 5.77 79.45 19.49
C ALA A 911 5.45 77.95 19.55
N TRP A 912 4.24 77.64 20.01
CA TRP A 912 3.60 76.34 19.85
C TRP A 912 2.46 76.46 18.85
N GLU A 913 2.38 75.49 17.93
CA GLU A 913 1.41 75.41 16.87
C GLU A 913 0.70 74.05 16.92
N HIS A 914 -0.63 74.07 16.90
CA HIS A 914 -1.51 72.93 17.15
C HIS A 914 -2.50 72.70 16.01
N ALA A 915 -2.60 71.46 15.53
CA ALA A 915 -3.56 71.06 14.52
C ALA A 915 -4.98 70.95 15.12
N LEU A 916 -5.76 72.01 14.94
CA LEU A 916 -7.20 72.08 15.30
C LEU A 916 -8.05 71.18 14.40
N SER A 917 -7.59 70.91 13.17
CA SER A 917 -8.13 69.84 12.32
C SER A 917 -6.99 69.03 11.66
N ARG A 918 -7.24 67.74 11.43
CA ARG A 918 -6.24 66.81 10.86
C ARG A 918 -6.15 67.00 9.36
N LEU A 919 -4.92 67.17 8.86
CA LEU A 919 -4.62 67.08 7.44
C LEU A 919 -4.80 65.63 6.96
N ASP A 920 -5.75 65.41 6.06
CA ASP A 920 -5.90 64.11 5.42
C ASP A 920 -4.90 63.97 4.28
N ALA A 921 -3.79 63.29 4.56
CA ALA A 921 -2.76 62.89 3.60
C ALA A 921 -2.98 61.48 3.01
N GLY A 922 -4.17 60.89 3.15
CA GLY A 922 -4.54 59.67 2.43
C GLY A 922 -4.90 59.97 0.97
N ARG A 923 -4.50 59.11 0.03
CA ARG A 923 -4.78 59.30 -1.41
C ARG A 923 -5.19 57.99 -2.09
N GLU A 924 -6.16 58.08 -2.99
CA GLU A 924 -6.69 56.97 -3.78
C GLU A 924 -5.77 56.65 -4.97
N MET A 925 -5.52 55.36 -5.17
CA MET A 925 -4.56 54.78 -6.12
C MET A 925 -5.18 53.64 -6.94
N THR A 926 -4.68 53.41 -8.14
CA THR A 926 -4.94 52.19 -8.95
C THR A 926 -3.77 51.92 -9.90
N TRP A 927 -3.57 50.66 -10.30
CA TRP A 927 -2.68 50.26 -11.40
C TRP A 927 -3.48 50.09 -12.70
N PRO A 928 -3.74 51.16 -13.48
CA PRO A 928 -4.62 51.09 -14.65
C PRO A 928 -4.08 50.15 -15.73
N ALA A 929 -2.76 50.12 -15.94
CA ALA A 929 -2.12 49.25 -16.92
C ALA A 929 -2.26 47.76 -16.61
N ALA A 930 -2.28 47.39 -15.33
CA ALA A 930 -2.49 46.01 -14.88
C ALA A 930 -3.98 45.65 -14.70
N GLY A 931 -4.91 46.59 -14.87
CA GLY A 931 -6.34 46.40 -14.59
C GLY A 931 -6.66 46.30 -13.08
N GLY A 932 -5.87 46.97 -12.23
CA GLY A 932 -5.99 46.90 -10.78
C GLY A 932 -7.22 47.61 -10.21
N ALA A 933 -7.83 47.00 -9.20
CA ALA A 933 -8.84 47.66 -8.38
C ALA A 933 -8.28 48.92 -7.68
N GLU A 934 -9.17 49.80 -7.26
CA GLU A 934 -8.82 50.99 -6.49
C GLU A 934 -8.47 50.65 -5.04
N PHE A 935 -7.47 51.33 -4.48
CA PHE A 935 -7.06 51.19 -3.08
C PHE A 935 -6.60 52.52 -2.47
N ALA A 936 -6.74 52.66 -1.15
CA ALA A 936 -6.34 53.86 -0.43
C ALA A 936 -4.94 53.71 0.17
N VAL A 937 -4.10 54.74 0.03
CA VAL A 937 -2.72 54.74 0.54
C VAL A 937 -2.52 55.88 1.52
N LEU A 938 -1.97 55.57 2.69
CA LEU A 938 -1.65 56.55 3.72
C LEU A 938 -0.32 57.23 3.40
N GLY A 939 -0.35 58.56 3.28
CA GLY A 939 0.85 59.39 3.22
C GLY A 939 1.31 59.87 4.60
N ILE A 940 2.49 60.48 4.63
CA ILE A 940 3.09 61.10 5.82
C ILE A 940 2.06 62.00 6.52
N GLN A 941 1.84 61.74 7.80
CA GLN A 941 0.97 62.56 8.63
C GLN A 941 1.78 63.75 9.15
N ALA A 942 1.26 64.96 8.96
CA ALA A 942 1.80 66.14 9.60
C ALA A 942 1.71 65.99 11.14
N PRO A 943 2.71 66.47 11.91
CA PRO A 943 2.64 66.47 13.37
C PRO A 943 1.42 67.24 13.86
N LYS A 944 0.78 66.74 14.93
CA LYS A 944 -0.35 67.43 15.58
C LYS A 944 0.11 68.67 16.34
N ASP A 945 1.31 68.58 16.90
CA ASP A 945 1.90 69.56 17.81
C ASP A 945 3.32 69.88 17.34
N VAL A 946 3.60 71.17 17.16
CA VAL A 946 4.87 71.70 16.65
C VAL A 946 5.36 72.82 17.56
N PHE A 947 6.65 72.82 17.86
CA PHE A 947 7.36 73.94 18.44
C PHE A 947 8.18 74.63 17.35
N ASP A 948 8.05 75.95 17.25
CA ASP A 948 8.76 76.79 16.28
C ASP A 948 9.55 77.87 17.01
N GLY A 949 10.88 77.79 16.93
CA GLY A 949 11.81 78.75 17.53
C GLY A 949 12.63 79.45 16.44
N SER A 950 12.72 80.78 16.50
CA SER A 950 13.54 81.55 15.57
C SER A 950 14.28 82.71 16.21
N VAL A 951 15.48 82.98 15.71
CA VAL A 951 16.30 84.14 16.06
C VAL A 951 16.55 84.95 14.79
N SER A 952 16.26 86.25 14.84
CA SER A 952 16.43 87.18 13.74
C SER A 952 17.28 88.37 14.19
N THR A 953 18.16 88.84 13.30
CA THR A 953 19.03 90.00 13.53
C THR A 953 18.91 90.95 12.34
N GLU A 954 18.64 92.23 12.60
CA GLU A 954 18.51 93.29 11.60
C GLU A 954 19.49 94.43 11.89
N VAL A 955 20.12 95.00 10.87
CA VAL A 955 20.93 96.23 10.97
C VAL A 955 20.54 97.23 9.88
N ALA A 956 20.40 98.51 10.25
CA ALA A 956 20.15 99.62 9.33
C ALA A 956 21.46 100.29 8.91
N VAL A 957 21.62 100.51 7.61
CA VAL A 957 22.80 101.12 6.96
C VAL A 957 22.30 102.06 5.87
N SER A 958 22.22 103.36 6.18
CA SER A 958 21.46 104.33 5.37
C SER A 958 19.99 103.87 5.23
N ASN A 959 19.36 104.10 4.07
CA ASN A 959 18.01 103.62 3.75
C ASN A 959 17.87 102.08 3.65
N TRP A 960 18.96 101.32 3.69
CA TRP A 960 18.92 99.86 3.62
C TRP A 960 18.86 99.23 5.01
N ARG A 961 18.08 98.16 5.14
CA ARG A 961 18.11 97.26 6.29
C ARG A 961 18.47 95.86 5.83
N LEU A 962 19.43 95.25 6.52
CA LEU A 962 19.92 93.90 6.23
C LEU A 962 19.59 92.98 7.39
N GLY A 963 18.82 91.94 7.10
CA GLY A 963 18.31 90.96 8.06
C GLY A 963 18.85 89.56 7.83
N ALA A 964 19.05 88.81 8.90
CA ALA A 964 19.30 87.38 8.88
C ALA A 964 18.37 86.68 9.88
N THR A 965 17.76 85.57 9.50
CA THR A 965 16.90 84.76 10.37
C THR A 965 17.33 83.30 10.33
N ALA A 966 17.47 82.68 11.51
CA ALA A 966 17.59 81.24 11.69
C ALA A 966 16.35 80.72 12.42
N ARG A 967 15.74 79.65 11.92
CA ARG A 967 14.54 79.00 12.49
C ARG A 967 14.75 77.50 12.60
N TYR A 968 14.36 76.93 13.74
CA TYR A 968 14.24 75.50 13.98
C TYR A 968 12.80 75.18 14.38
N THR A 969 12.20 74.22 13.67
CA THR A 969 10.81 73.79 13.84
C THR A 969 10.83 72.29 14.12
N THR A 970 10.20 71.83 15.20
CA THR A 970 10.22 70.40 15.60
C THR A 970 8.88 69.92 16.15
N GLY A 971 8.59 68.63 16.01
CA GLY A 971 7.37 67.97 16.44
C GLY A 971 7.53 66.46 16.53
N SER A 972 6.46 65.74 16.90
CA SER A 972 6.48 64.30 17.22
C SER A 972 7.20 63.40 16.20
N ASN A 973 7.09 63.72 14.91
CA ASN A 973 7.71 63.01 13.80
C ASN A 973 8.40 63.95 12.80
N PHE A 974 8.71 65.19 13.15
CA PHE A 974 9.15 66.22 12.19
C PHE A 974 10.26 67.08 12.76
N ASP A 975 11.30 67.35 11.96
CA ASP A 975 12.34 68.33 12.26
C ASP A 975 12.66 69.15 11.00
N ALA A 976 12.76 70.47 11.13
CA ALA A 976 13.22 71.32 10.05
C ALA A 976 14.08 72.49 10.54
N VAL A 977 15.17 72.73 9.82
CA VAL A 977 16.04 73.92 9.98
C VAL A 977 15.90 74.77 8.74
N SER A 978 15.76 76.09 8.91
CA SER A 978 15.80 77.04 7.80
C SER A 978 16.58 78.30 8.16
N ALA A 979 17.32 78.82 7.18
CA ALA A 979 18.03 80.08 7.25
C ALA A 979 17.53 81.02 6.14
N ARG A 980 17.47 82.32 6.43
CA ARG A 980 17.03 83.36 5.49
C ARG A 980 17.92 84.59 5.61
N LEU A 981 18.25 85.19 4.47
CA LEU A 981 18.81 86.53 4.37
C LEU A 981 17.76 87.44 3.74
N THR A 982 17.53 88.60 4.35
CA THR A 982 16.53 89.60 3.95
C THR A 982 17.23 90.94 3.73
N ALA A 983 16.79 91.69 2.73
CA ALA A 983 17.15 93.09 2.53
C ALA A 983 15.89 93.90 2.29
N SER A 984 15.72 95.02 2.98
CA SER A 984 14.66 95.99 2.70
C SER A 984 15.22 97.41 2.51
N LEU A 985 14.45 98.22 1.80
CA LEU A 985 14.78 99.59 1.43
C LEU A 985 13.63 100.49 1.86
N ASP A 986 13.91 101.45 2.74
CA ASP A 986 13.02 102.56 3.05
C ASP A 986 13.12 103.61 1.92
N LEU A 987 11.98 103.97 1.32
CA LEU A 987 11.86 104.91 0.19
C LEU A 987 11.31 106.27 0.64
#